data_AF-A0A2E2CSD9-F1
#
_entry.id   AF-A0A2E2CSD9-F1
#
_cell.length_a   1.000
_cell.length_b   1.000
_cell.length_c   1.000
_cell.angle_alpha   90.00
_cell.angle_beta   90.00
_cell.angle_gamma   90.00
#
_symmetry.space_group_name_H-M   'P 1'
#
loop_
_entity.id
_entity.type
_entity.pdbx_description
1 polymer ?
#
loop_
_entity_poly.entity_id
_entity_poly.type
_entity_poly.pdbx_seq_one_letter_code
_entity_poly.pdbx_strand_id
1 'polypeptide(L)'
;MLNVPAYTVFGSMNRGLAFSLVSIFAISVFAPLASASGMQACTLNGGTCDTWDKSDDGTDNQQDWIVGIYEFDLVNTSTINMQMSWALHEFNRSTLGLDGALLNAAMAAEGMSPQDGAPADLIRNYFGQTTAGPGTPTVKEKLILEVNDTIEELLAGGFGSVNSISTDYVNSISNSGMTTTCTDDPSMDSASEAGLSNNVFDPPICFSVTANVTLSTSTFNLGGVDSLTLERVYRGMLVMGSDITSNFDLFSEPGHNSTFVINPPDFATVKSVDTQGTRVIKQGTPSYMAAQWEIDNLDAPIGGERLTQTASVEIGHRNSTQTSSVEITPEDTGITLHVTLDLSSEDSAWIDIVAGINHFDEDTMSDWGISLVDVTENAQIPWVTSDGIRLAYQHDLVDLDNFTDNFPMDLVGDAIESAVPGVGDVIIGNPSWVSQSLPVGIPEPGGGLNFTHSSCPESLPPGTEVFYCVEGPNAMDGSHPIYLRASSNTFELRMLDLIKQEVDDSTGLLDVIQESDLQRLLDSGLTIETQFGQDLLQDMIPENLPSTELTLELILPPWLQTATGEGSIVLVERSNGVDDLSISIGDPDSYDPRHAILDSNGDEICSADEADWSCIDLDIDFDVSDLNFNEWGPSIDLTASLSATVDVYRIKIPDEVLDELKSDNTTVSLEVIPSDLIRLGLDIASRLDEPLSDEVNLGGDEDYELDFTTEGLEKLVERIGVEFTSELHKSAEEVSQEEENIEIDMSGVQIITSLENLGGIGTSIGDETPIRLSVSIPKFTFEGGVTNGWNGILDGEPTVGVVTALQSPIINVAKTFQNLLTNVGVQFLEMSGSGLNLDNNGDPFEFSFEPLGADPSFSYELLAFTAEPTEIDASDLRGDVTFTLPDGITLENFQTANGWEKVEEVDGRQRITLSLESLNAGEEITFTVKVSWWYVLSQIWIYPTILLSLIVWRVRARRKKKKRKRELADAETKIVSAGSGKGGLSDSDFAALSAGYDPTATSSGAFDLYGDDEDLALYGDDSWN
;
A
#
# COMPACT_ATOMS: atom_id res chain seq x y z
N MET A 1 -44.29 48.13 -126.16
CA MET A 1 -43.59 48.90 -127.22
C MET A 1 -42.13 48.41 -127.20
N LEU A 2 -41.48 47.84 -128.20
CA LEU A 2 -41.67 47.76 -129.65
C LEU A 2 -41.09 46.43 -130.20
N ASN A 3 -41.82 45.89 -131.18
CA ASN A 3 -41.59 44.87 -132.19
C ASN A 3 -40.16 44.63 -132.80
N VAL A 4 -39.85 43.31 -132.97
CA VAL A 4 -39.35 42.59 -134.21
C VAL A 4 -37.84 42.64 -134.55
N PRO A 5 -37.20 41.60 -135.20
CA PRO A 5 -37.52 40.17 -135.40
C PRO A 5 -36.38 39.17 -135.03
N ALA A 6 -36.76 37.88 -134.97
CA ALA A 6 -35.91 36.70 -135.12
C ALA A 6 -35.45 36.49 -136.57
N TYR A 7 -34.16 36.17 -136.79
CA TYR A 7 -33.65 34.92 -137.40
C TYR A 7 -32.17 35.10 -137.83
N THR A 8 -31.27 34.42 -137.12
CA THR A 8 -30.18 33.59 -137.70
C THR A 8 -29.56 32.80 -136.54
N VAL A 9 -30.25 31.72 -136.21
CA VAL A 9 -29.72 30.52 -135.55
C VAL A 9 -28.78 29.82 -136.55
N PHE A 10 -27.87 28.97 -136.06
CA PHE A 10 -27.05 27.99 -136.80
C PHE A 10 -25.63 28.38 -137.26
N GLY A 11 -24.87 29.14 -136.46
CA GLY A 11 -23.44 29.38 -136.75
C GLY A 11 -22.47 29.31 -135.56
N SER A 12 -22.83 29.82 -134.39
CA SER A 12 -21.86 30.01 -133.29
C SER A 12 -21.96 29.02 -132.12
N MET A 13 -23.05 28.25 -132.00
CA MET A 13 -23.21 27.30 -130.87
C MET A 13 -22.30 26.07 -130.94
N ASN A 14 -21.87 25.61 -132.13
CA ASN A 14 -20.98 24.44 -132.23
C ASN A 14 -19.51 24.72 -131.89
N ARG A 15 -19.07 25.98 -131.87
CA ARG A 15 -17.70 26.34 -131.47
C ARG A 15 -17.56 26.56 -129.97
N GLY A 16 -18.57 27.10 -129.30
CA GLY A 16 -18.60 27.23 -127.84
C GLY A 16 -18.77 25.90 -127.12
N LEU A 17 -19.58 24.99 -127.65
CA LEU A 17 -19.82 23.67 -127.05
C LEU A 17 -18.60 22.74 -127.20
N ALA A 18 -17.85 22.84 -128.30
CA ALA A 18 -16.59 22.11 -128.49
C ALA A 18 -15.47 22.64 -127.58
N PHE A 19 -15.33 23.96 -127.41
CA PHE A 19 -14.38 24.53 -126.45
C PHE A 19 -14.79 24.24 -125.00
N SER A 20 -16.09 24.29 -124.68
CA SER A 20 -16.58 23.95 -123.33
C SER A 20 -16.43 22.47 -123.02
N LEU A 21 -16.64 21.56 -123.98
CA LEU A 21 -16.41 20.12 -123.79
C LEU A 21 -14.92 19.79 -123.69
N VAL A 22 -14.05 20.44 -124.47
CA VAL A 22 -12.59 20.28 -124.34
C VAL A 22 -12.08 20.90 -123.04
N SER A 23 -12.64 22.02 -122.56
CA SER A 23 -12.32 22.59 -121.25
C SER A 23 -12.87 21.74 -120.09
N ILE A 24 -14.05 21.13 -120.21
CA ILE A 24 -14.58 20.19 -119.20
C ILE A 24 -13.76 18.89 -119.17
N PHE A 25 -13.36 18.37 -120.33
CA PHE A 25 -12.46 17.20 -120.41
C PHE A 25 -11.03 17.52 -119.95
N ALA A 26 -10.53 18.75 -120.17
CA ALA A 26 -9.23 19.18 -119.66
C ALA A 26 -9.28 19.46 -118.15
N ILE A 27 -10.38 19.98 -117.62
CA ILE A 27 -10.59 20.14 -116.17
C ILE A 27 -10.71 18.77 -115.49
N SER A 28 -11.28 17.74 -116.14
CA SER A 28 -11.25 16.36 -115.61
C SER A 28 -9.87 15.68 -115.68
N VAL A 29 -8.91 16.22 -116.44
CA VAL A 29 -7.52 15.73 -116.48
C VAL A 29 -6.62 16.49 -115.50
N PHE A 30 -7.03 17.69 -115.05
CA PHE A 30 -6.28 18.52 -114.09
C PHE A 30 -6.93 18.68 -112.71
N ALA A 31 -8.12 18.12 -112.50
CA ALA A 31 -8.69 17.90 -111.17
C ALA A 31 -8.36 16.47 -110.73
N PRO A 32 -7.71 16.23 -109.58
CA PRO A 32 -7.64 14.89 -109.02
C PRO A 32 -9.04 14.50 -108.56
N LEU A 33 -9.81 13.85 -109.44
CA LEU A 33 -10.91 12.98 -109.05
C LEU A 33 -10.39 11.55 -109.03
N ALA A 34 -9.65 11.27 -107.98
CA ALA A 34 -9.69 10.03 -107.25
C ALA A 34 -9.35 10.43 -105.81
N SER A 35 -10.32 10.43 -104.90
CA SER A 35 -9.99 10.08 -103.52
C SER A 35 -9.54 8.62 -103.62
N ALA A 36 -8.24 8.41 -103.79
CA ALA A 36 -7.67 7.12 -103.46
C ALA A 36 -7.97 6.95 -101.97
N SER A 37 -8.85 6.04 -101.62
CA SER A 37 -8.92 5.54 -100.26
C SER A 37 -7.56 4.92 -99.98
N GLY A 38 -6.91 5.39 -98.93
CA GLY A 38 -5.64 4.88 -98.47
C GLY A 38 -4.39 5.66 -98.80
N MET A 39 -3.36 5.38 -98.01
CA MET A 39 -2.09 6.12 -97.95
C MET A 39 -1.09 5.65 -99.00
N GLN A 40 -0.51 6.58 -99.80
CA GLN A 40 0.54 6.24 -100.79
C GLN A 40 1.76 5.58 -100.13
N ALA A 41 2.10 5.98 -98.91
CA ALA A 41 3.20 5.39 -98.15
C ALA A 41 3.05 3.86 -98.03
N CYS A 42 1.84 3.33 -97.83
CA CYS A 42 1.62 1.89 -97.74
C CYS A 42 1.71 1.16 -99.08
N THR A 43 1.29 1.83 -100.16
CA THR A 43 1.37 1.26 -101.52
C THR A 43 2.81 1.03 -101.98
N LEU A 44 3.78 1.76 -101.43
CA LEU A 44 5.21 1.54 -101.69
C LEU A 44 5.69 0.16 -101.25
N ASN A 45 5.06 -0.42 -100.23
CA ASN A 45 5.32 -1.78 -99.76
C ASN A 45 4.35 -2.82 -100.32
N GLY A 46 3.45 -2.42 -101.23
CA GLY A 46 2.45 -3.29 -101.83
C GLY A 46 1.22 -3.59 -100.97
N GLY A 47 1.03 -2.87 -99.86
CA GLY A 47 -0.15 -2.98 -99.00
C GLY A 47 -1.16 -1.84 -99.18
N THR A 48 -2.25 -1.92 -98.43
CA THR A 48 -3.32 -0.91 -98.36
C THR A 48 -3.47 -0.47 -96.91
N CYS A 49 -3.53 0.83 -96.69
CA CYS A 49 -3.83 1.41 -95.39
C CYS A 49 -5.02 2.36 -95.52
N ASP A 50 -5.57 2.80 -94.39
CA ASP A 50 -6.59 3.84 -94.33
C ASP A 50 -6.05 5.22 -94.78
N THR A 51 -6.97 6.16 -95.04
CA THR A 51 -6.57 7.54 -95.39
C THR A 51 -6.12 8.27 -94.13
N TRP A 52 -4.96 8.93 -94.21
CA TRP A 52 -4.47 9.79 -93.14
C TRP A 52 -5.22 11.14 -93.15
N ASP A 53 -5.73 11.55 -91.99
CA ASP A 53 -6.27 12.89 -91.73
C ASP A 53 -5.66 13.42 -90.44
N LYS A 54 -5.18 14.67 -90.47
CA LYS A 54 -4.59 15.31 -89.29
C LYS A 54 -5.63 15.54 -88.18
N SER A 55 -6.94 15.63 -88.51
CA SER A 55 -7.96 15.81 -87.46
C SER A 55 -8.21 14.58 -86.60
N ASP A 56 -7.78 13.41 -87.07
CA ASP A 56 -7.95 12.13 -86.36
C ASP A 56 -6.74 11.81 -85.47
N ASP A 57 -5.69 12.63 -85.54
CA ASP A 57 -4.48 12.55 -84.72
C ASP A 57 -4.78 13.11 -83.32
N GLY A 58 -4.57 12.27 -82.30
CA GLY A 58 -4.73 12.65 -80.90
C GLY A 58 -3.56 13.46 -80.33
N THR A 59 -2.47 13.63 -81.09
CA THR A 59 -1.21 14.23 -80.65
C THR A 59 -0.65 15.22 -81.67
N ASP A 60 -1.33 16.36 -81.85
CA ASP A 60 -1.05 17.35 -82.90
C ASP A 60 0.43 17.78 -83.04
N ASN A 61 1.19 17.76 -81.94
CA ASN A 61 2.55 18.31 -81.84
C ASN A 61 3.63 17.27 -81.50
N GLN A 62 3.29 15.97 -81.39
CA GLN A 62 4.21 14.90 -81.03
C GLN A 62 4.23 13.81 -82.10
N GLN A 63 5.32 13.05 -82.14
CA GLN A 63 5.49 11.92 -83.06
C GLN A 63 4.99 10.59 -82.48
N ASP A 64 4.65 10.58 -81.20
CA ASP A 64 4.23 9.40 -80.45
C ASP A 64 2.82 9.65 -79.93
N TRP A 65 1.96 8.64 -80.09
CA TRP A 65 0.63 8.59 -79.48
C TRP A 65 0.46 7.22 -78.85
N ILE A 66 0.67 7.18 -77.53
CA ILE A 66 0.63 5.94 -76.74
C ILE A 66 -0.33 6.12 -75.56
N VAL A 67 -1.23 5.15 -75.38
CA VAL A 67 -2.03 5.01 -74.16
C VAL A 67 -1.48 3.81 -73.39
N GLY A 68 -0.88 4.09 -72.23
CA GLY A 68 -0.21 3.10 -71.40
C GLY A 68 -0.92 2.87 -70.07
N ILE A 69 -1.02 1.60 -69.67
CA ILE A 69 -1.47 1.19 -68.33
C ILE A 69 -0.32 0.46 -67.68
N TYR A 70 0.04 0.87 -66.47
CA TYR A 70 1.17 0.40 -65.71
C TYR A 70 0.64 -0.14 -64.37
N GLU A 71 0.54 -1.46 -64.22
CA GLU A 71 0.12 -2.11 -62.98
C GLU A 71 1.34 -2.68 -62.24
N PHE A 72 1.55 -2.22 -61.01
CA PHE A 72 2.63 -2.62 -60.13
C PHE A 72 2.04 -3.46 -59.00
N ASP A 73 2.37 -4.74 -58.98
CA ASP A 73 2.04 -5.67 -57.91
C ASP A 73 3.24 -5.80 -56.98
N LEU A 74 3.16 -5.18 -55.80
CA LEU A 74 4.14 -5.39 -54.75
C LEU A 74 3.93 -6.78 -54.18
N VAL A 75 4.86 -7.70 -54.44
CA VAL A 75 4.80 -9.06 -53.90
C VAL A 75 5.34 -9.08 -52.48
N ASN A 76 6.48 -8.43 -52.28
CA ASN A 76 7.09 -8.21 -50.97
C ASN A 76 7.96 -6.93 -51.01
N THR A 77 8.65 -6.64 -49.91
CA THR A 77 9.52 -5.46 -49.77
C THR A 77 10.77 -5.48 -50.66
N SER A 78 11.01 -6.56 -51.40
CA SER A 78 12.17 -6.70 -52.29
C SER A 78 11.81 -6.86 -53.76
N THR A 79 10.58 -7.26 -54.07
CA THR A 79 10.17 -7.70 -55.40
C THR A 79 8.84 -7.06 -55.81
N ILE A 80 8.87 -6.39 -56.96
CA ILE A 80 7.68 -5.93 -57.68
C ILE A 80 7.53 -6.76 -58.94
N ASN A 81 6.32 -7.26 -59.17
CA ASN A 81 5.89 -7.72 -60.47
C ASN A 81 5.17 -6.56 -61.17
N MET A 82 5.61 -6.24 -62.37
CA MET A 82 5.02 -5.17 -63.17
C MET A 82 4.35 -5.78 -64.39
N GLN A 83 3.10 -5.39 -64.63
CA GLN A 83 2.40 -5.63 -65.87
C GLN A 83 2.08 -4.32 -66.56
N MET A 84 2.51 -4.17 -67.80
CA MET A 84 2.26 -2.99 -68.61
C MET A 84 1.44 -3.37 -69.84
N SER A 85 0.48 -2.54 -70.20
CA SER A 85 -0.31 -2.66 -71.42
C SER A 85 -0.27 -1.37 -72.19
N TRP A 86 0.24 -1.39 -73.43
CA TRP A 86 0.29 -0.23 -74.32
C TRP A 86 -0.68 -0.40 -75.48
N ALA A 87 -1.38 0.68 -75.84
CA ALA A 87 -2.02 0.87 -77.14
C ALA A 87 -1.26 1.96 -77.89
N LEU A 88 -0.62 1.58 -78.98
CA LEU A 88 0.17 2.45 -79.84
C LEU A 88 -0.66 2.82 -81.06
N HIS A 89 -0.99 4.11 -81.17
CA HIS A 89 -1.73 4.70 -82.28
C HIS A 89 -0.78 5.36 -83.29
N GLU A 90 0.31 5.96 -82.80
CA GLU A 90 1.36 6.59 -83.61
C GLU A 90 2.71 6.43 -82.91
N PHE A 91 3.80 6.30 -83.67
CA PHE A 91 5.14 6.21 -83.10
C PHE A 91 6.22 6.81 -83.99
N ASN A 92 7.33 7.21 -83.41
CA ASN A 92 8.43 7.87 -84.08
C ASN A 92 8.95 7.09 -85.30
N ARG A 93 8.74 7.66 -86.49
CA ARG A 93 9.13 7.02 -87.75
C ARG A 93 10.64 6.79 -87.89
N SER A 94 11.46 7.64 -87.27
CA SER A 94 12.92 7.53 -87.35
C SER A 94 13.47 6.41 -86.46
N THR A 95 12.88 6.20 -85.28
CA THR A 95 13.24 5.08 -84.40
C THR A 95 12.89 3.75 -85.07
N LEU A 96 11.80 3.66 -85.84
CA LEU A 96 11.46 2.45 -86.59
C LEU A 96 12.21 2.26 -87.92
N GLY A 97 13.07 3.20 -88.32
CA GLY A 97 13.77 3.14 -89.62
C GLY A 97 12.83 3.35 -90.82
N LEU A 98 11.71 4.04 -90.61
CA LEU A 98 10.71 4.43 -91.60
C LEU A 98 10.94 5.86 -92.11
N ASP A 99 12.20 6.32 -92.16
CA ASP A 99 12.63 7.67 -92.55
C ASP A 99 13.34 7.71 -93.91
N GLY A 100 13.21 6.65 -94.71
CA GLY A 100 13.78 6.59 -96.05
C GLY A 100 13.28 7.72 -96.96
N ALA A 101 14.16 8.26 -97.81
CA ALA A 101 13.85 9.43 -98.66
C ALA A 101 12.59 9.25 -99.55
N LEU A 102 12.33 8.02 -100.02
CA LEU A 102 11.13 7.70 -100.81
C LEU A 102 9.86 7.66 -99.96
N LEU A 103 9.94 7.10 -98.75
CA LEU A 103 8.82 7.00 -97.81
C LEU A 103 8.45 8.39 -97.27
N ASN A 104 9.43 9.20 -96.89
CA ASN A 104 9.23 10.60 -96.49
C ASN A 104 8.58 11.44 -97.59
N ALA A 105 8.96 11.23 -98.87
CA ALA A 105 8.33 11.93 -99.99
C ALA A 105 6.87 11.53 -100.20
N ALA A 106 6.52 10.25 -99.95
CA ALA A 106 5.14 9.78 -100.01
C ALA A 106 4.31 10.32 -98.83
N MET A 107 4.81 10.25 -97.61
CA MET A 107 4.12 10.82 -96.42
C MET A 107 3.92 12.33 -96.54
N ALA A 108 4.91 13.08 -97.03
CA ALA A 108 4.76 14.52 -97.28
C ALA A 108 3.74 14.84 -98.38
N ALA A 109 3.53 13.93 -99.34
CA ALA A 109 2.48 14.08 -100.37
C ALA A 109 1.07 13.84 -99.80
N GLU A 110 0.95 13.09 -98.70
CA GLU A 110 -0.29 12.88 -97.94
C GLU A 110 -0.58 14.01 -96.94
N GLY A 111 0.34 14.98 -96.77
CA GLY A 111 0.17 16.11 -95.88
C GLY A 111 0.85 15.97 -94.51
N MET A 112 1.55 14.85 -94.26
CA MET A 112 2.29 14.63 -93.03
C MET A 112 3.52 15.54 -92.95
N SER A 113 3.67 16.18 -91.80
CA SER A 113 4.78 17.04 -91.43
C SER A 113 5.97 16.21 -90.88
N PRO A 114 7.11 16.86 -90.57
CA PRO A 114 8.16 16.24 -89.79
C PRO A 114 7.80 16.01 -88.33
N GLN A 115 6.73 16.61 -87.81
CA GLN A 115 6.25 16.46 -86.44
C GLN A 115 5.31 15.27 -86.28
N ASP A 116 4.76 14.75 -87.38
CA ASP A 116 3.88 13.58 -87.38
C ASP A 116 4.74 12.31 -87.41
N GLY A 117 4.38 11.35 -86.58
CA GLY A 117 4.95 10.02 -86.50
C GLY A 117 4.47 9.09 -87.60
N ALA A 118 4.69 7.80 -87.41
CA ALA A 118 4.13 6.75 -88.25
C ALA A 118 2.85 6.22 -87.60
N PRO A 119 1.68 6.33 -88.25
CA PRO A 119 0.44 5.81 -87.67
C PRO A 119 0.45 4.27 -87.62
N ALA A 120 -0.33 3.69 -86.71
CA ALA A 120 -0.37 2.25 -86.43
C ALA A 120 -0.55 1.41 -87.70
N ASP A 121 -1.43 1.82 -88.61
CA ASP A 121 -1.69 1.08 -89.84
C ASP A 121 -0.48 1.06 -90.80
N LEU A 122 0.24 2.19 -90.89
CA LEU A 122 1.51 2.26 -91.62
C LEU A 122 2.56 1.34 -90.98
N ILE A 123 2.67 1.36 -89.66
CA ILE A 123 3.63 0.52 -88.92
C ILE A 123 3.36 -0.97 -89.19
N ARG A 124 2.10 -1.41 -89.09
CA ARG A 124 1.70 -2.81 -89.37
C ARG A 124 2.08 -3.23 -90.78
N ASN A 125 1.77 -2.42 -91.78
CA ASN A 125 2.09 -2.71 -93.18
C ASN A 125 3.60 -2.93 -93.40
N TYR A 126 4.46 -2.31 -92.59
CA TYR A 126 5.91 -2.44 -92.68
C TYR A 126 6.51 -3.49 -91.73
N PHE A 127 5.71 -4.22 -90.93
CA PHE A 127 6.21 -5.22 -89.96
C PHE A 127 7.19 -6.26 -90.53
N GLY A 128 6.98 -6.72 -91.76
CA GLY A 128 7.85 -7.71 -92.41
C GLY A 128 9.15 -7.14 -93.00
N GLN A 129 9.34 -5.81 -92.99
CA GLN A 129 10.49 -5.16 -93.61
C GLN A 129 11.67 -5.05 -92.63
N THR A 130 12.88 -5.25 -93.14
CA THR A 130 14.12 -5.09 -92.35
C THR A 130 14.50 -3.62 -92.27
N THR A 131 14.84 -3.15 -91.06
CA THR A 131 15.02 -1.73 -90.73
C THR A 131 16.32 -1.11 -91.28
N ALA A 132 17.37 -1.90 -91.49
CA ALA A 132 18.65 -1.43 -92.06
C ALA A 132 19.28 -2.43 -93.06
N GLY A 133 18.45 -3.22 -93.74
CA GLY A 133 18.85 -4.19 -94.78
C GLY A 133 18.91 -5.65 -94.31
N PRO A 134 19.33 -6.60 -95.17
CA PRO A 134 19.27 -8.03 -94.88
C PRO A 134 20.08 -8.41 -93.62
N GLY A 135 19.44 -9.09 -92.66
CA GLY A 135 20.06 -9.52 -91.40
C GLY A 135 19.91 -8.54 -90.23
N THR A 136 19.18 -7.43 -90.42
CA THR A 136 18.77 -6.49 -89.35
C THR A 136 17.35 -6.83 -88.87
N PRO A 137 16.96 -6.46 -87.63
CA PRO A 137 15.63 -6.76 -87.13
C PRO A 137 14.55 -6.18 -88.04
N THR A 138 13.47 -6.93 -88.18
CA THR A 138 12.25 -6.45 -88.83
C THR A 138 11.64 -5.29 -88.06
N VAL A 139 10.79 -4.47 -88.67
CA VAL A 139 10.07 -3.39 -87.95
C VAL A 139 9.28 -3.96 -86.77
N LYS A 140 8.70 -5.17 -86.91
CA LYS A 140 7.99 -5.86 -85.82
C LYS A 140 8.90 -6.23 -84.64
N GLU A 141 10.11 -6.74 -84.91
CA GLU A 141 11.10 -7.07 -83.88
C GLU A 141 11.73 -5.82 -83.28
N LYS A 142 11.99 -4.80 -84.10
CA LYS A 142 12.56 -3.53 -83.66
C LYS A 142 11.61 -2.81 -82.71
N LEU A 143 10.32 -2.79 -83.01
CA LEU A 143 9.32 -2.19 -82.12
C LEU A 143 9.28 -2.86 -80.74
N ILE A 144 9.42 -4.19 -80.66
CA ILE A 144 9.56 -4.88 -79.35
C ILE A 144 10.86 -4.43 -78.63
N LEU A 145 11.97 -4.31 -79.35
CA LEU A 145 13.24 -3.87 -78.75
C LEU A 145 13.15 -2.44 -78.21
N GLU A 146 12.57 -1.51 -78.97
CA GLU A 146 12.38 -0.12 -78.51
C GLU A 146 11.44 -0.05 -77.30
N VAL A 147 10.36 -0.86 -77.28
CA VAL A 147 9.47 -0.97 -76.12
C VAL A 147 10.22 -1.52 -74.91
N ASN A 148 11.01 -2.58 -75.05
CA ASN A 148 11.81 -3.14 -73.95
C ASN A 148 12.85 -2.14 -73.43
N ASP A 149 13.60 -1.50 -74.32
CA ASP A 149 14.65 -0.53 -73.96
C ASP A 149 14.03 0.68 -73.25
N THR A 150 12.89 1.18 -73.75
CA THR A 150 12.13 2.24 -73.09
C THR A 150 11.74 1.78 -71.68
N ILE A 151 11.10 0.62 -71.54
CA ILE A 151 10.62 0.12 -70.25
C ILE A 151 11.76 -0.16 -69.26
N GLU A 152 12.89 -0.67 -69.73
CA GLU A 152 14.08 -0.90 -68.89
C GLU A 152 14.66 0.42 -68.37
N GLU A 153 14.77 1.44 -69.22
CA GLU A 153 15.16 2.80 -68.82
C GLU A 153 14.15 3.41 -67.85
N LEU A 154 12.86 3.19 -68.11
CA LEU A 154 11.75 3.66 -67.26
C LEU A 154 11.80 3.05 -65.85
N LEU A 155 12.02 1.74 -65.75
CA LEU A 155 12.06 1.02 -64.48
C LEU A 155 13.33 1.29 -63.68
N ALA A 156 14.47 1.39 -64.37
CA ALA A 156 15.77 1.71 -63.77
C ALA A 156 15.80 3.13 -63.17
N GLY A 157 15.01 4.05 -63.72
CA GLY A 157 14.93 5.43 -63.25
C GLY A 157 14.04 5.65 -62.03
N GLY A 158 13.03 4.81 -61.79
CA GLY A 158 11.97 5.08 -60.80
C GLY A 158 11.67 3.98 -59.76
N PHE A 159 11.97 2.71 -60.03
CA PHE A 159 11.53 1.60 -59.16
C PHE A 159 12.64 0.62 -58.75
N GLY A 160 13.68 0.40 -59.57
CA GLY A 160 14.81 -0.45 -59.19
C GLY A 160 15.46 -1.18 -60.37
N SER A 161 16.18 -2.27 -60.11
CA SER A 161 16.85 -3.02 -61.19
C SER A 161 15.92 -4.08 -61.79
N VAL A 162 15.84 -4.10 -63.13
CA VAL A 162 15.04 -5.08 -63.89
C VAL A 162 15.78 -6.41 -64.00
N ASN A 163 15.17 -7.49 -63.51
CA ASN A 163 15.75 -8.84 -63.54
C ASN A 163 15.39 -9.60 -64.82
N SER A 164 14.19 -9.38 -65.33
CA SER A 164 13.69 -9.99 -66.56
C SER A 164 12.56 -9.15 -67.15
N ILE A 165 12.52 -9.04 -68.47
CA ILE A 165 11.47 -8.37 -69.24
C ILE A 165 11.01 -9.30 -70.38
N SER A 166 9.70 -9.40 -70.57
CA SER A 166 9.08 -10.14 -71.68
C SER A 166 7.95 -9.31 -72.27
N THR A 167 7.94 -9.17 -73.59
CA THR A 167 6.97 -8.37 -74.33
C THR A 167 6.29 -9.21 -75.40
N ASP A 168 4.96 -9.22 -75.40
CA ASP A 168 4.13 -9.95 -76.35
C ASP A 168 3.09 -9.02 -76.98
N TYR A 169 2.77 -9.25 -78.25
CA TYR A 169 1.65 -8.58 -78.92
C TYR A 169 0.31 -9.14 -78.43
N VAL A 170 -0.66 -8.27 -78.16
CA VAL A 170 -1.99 -8.65 -77.69
C VAL A 170 -3.09 -8.06 -78.56
N ASN A 171 -4.22 -8.76 -78.65
CA ASN A 171 -5.36 -8.37 -79.51
C ASN A 171 -6.35 -7.42 -78.81
N SER A 172 -6.13 -7.12 -77.52
CA SER A 172 -6.95 -6.18 -76.78
C SER A 172 -6.29 -5.78 -75.46
N ILE A 173 -6.51 -4.55 -75.02
CA ILE A 173 -6.18 -4.08 -73.67
C ILE A 173 -7.46 -3.61 -72.96
N SER A 174 -7.47 -3.65 -71.63
CA SER A 174 -8.62 -3.20 -70.83
C SER A 174 -8.18 -2.10 -69.87
N ASN A 175 -8.76 -0.90 -70.00
CA ASN A 175 -8.59 0.19 -69.03
C ASN A 175 -9.92 0.44 -68.32
N SER A 176 -9.97 0.26 -67.00
CA SER A 176 -11.13 0.63 -66.17
C SER A 176 -12.48 0.05 -66.66
N GLY A 177 -12.45 -1.16 -67.24
CA GLY A 177 -13.62 -1.86 -67.79
C GLY A 177 -13.96 -1.54 -69.26
N MET A 178 -13.22 -0.64 -69.91
CA MET A 178 -13.30 -0.39 -71.36
C MET A 178 -12.22 -1.21 -72.08
N THR A 179 -12.63 -2.02 -73.05
CA THR A 179 -11.71 -2.85 -73.85
C THR A 179 -11.39 -2.18 -75.17
N THR A 180 -10.13 -1.82 -75.37
CA THR A 180 -9.61 -1.38 -76.67
C THR A 180 -9.23 -2.62 -77.47
N THR A 181 -9.77 -2.76 -78.68
CA THR A 181 -9.44 -3.88 -79.59
C THR A 181 -8.23 -3.49 -80.43
N CYS A 182 -7.29 -4.41 -80.59
CA CYS A 182 -6.02 -4.18 -81.24
C CYS A 182 -5.75 -5.27 -82.28
N THR A 183 -4.89 -4.99 -83.25
CA THR A 183 -4.48 -5.98 -84.25
C THR A 183 -3.02 -5.77 -84.64
N ASP A 184 -2.32 -6.88 -84.89
CA ASP A 184 -0.97 -6.90 -85.46
C ASP A 184 -0.97 -7.40 -86.92
N ASP A 185 -2.15 -7.62 -87.51
CA ASP A 185 -2.31 -8.08 -88.89
C ASP A 185 -2.21 -6.89 -89.87
N PRO A 186 -1.27 -6.89 -90.82
CA PRO A 186 -1.10 -5.82 -91.81
C PRO A 186 -2.22 -5.72 -92.85
N SER A 187 -3.16 -6.67 -92.88
CA SER A 187 -4.30 -6.68 -93.80
C SER A 187 -5.63 -6.28 -93.16
N MET A 188 -5.60 -6.00 -91.85
CA MET A 188 -6.75 -5.56 -91.05
C MET A 188 -6.60 -4.07 -90.78
N ASP A 189 -7.41 -3.26 -91.46
CA ASP A 189 -7.52 -1.79 -91.33
C ASP A 189 -8.96 -1.41 -90.94
N SER A 190 -9.19 -0.16 -90.52
CA SER A 190 -10.54 0.27 -90.09
C SER A 190 -11.53 0.33 -91.27
N ALA A 191 -11.07 0.54 -92.51
CA ALA A 191 -11.92 0.51 -93.71
C ALA A 191 -12.37 -0.91 -94.13
N SER A 192 -11.61 -1.96 -93.82
CA SER A 192 -11.94 -3.37 -94.09
C SER A 192 -12.85 -3.98 -93.02
N GLU A 193 -12.91 -3.37 -91.83
CA GLU A 193 -13.87 -3.67 -90.79
C GLU A 193 -15.20 -2.94 -91.04
N ALA A 194 -16.11 -3.59 -91.76
CA ALA A 194 -17.41 -3.04 -92.17
C ALA A 194 -18.20 -2.42 -90.99
N GLY A 195 -18.06 -1.11 -90.79
CA GLY A 195 -18.73 -0.36 -89.74
C GLY A 195 -17.87 0.65 -88.97
N LEU A 196 -16.54 0.63 -89.11
CA LEU A 196 -15.64 1.60 -88.49
C LEU A 196 -15.36 2.80 -89.42
N SER A 197 -15.00 3.94 -88.82
CA SER A 197 -14.54 5.13 -89.54
C SER A 197 -13.15 4.87 -90.08
N ASN A 198 -12.92 5.20 -91.36
CA ASN A 198 -11.61 5.19 -92.03
C ASN A 198 -10.62 6.09 -91.26
N ASN A 199 -9.86 5.50 -90.35
CA ASN A 199 -8.89 6.14 -89.48
C ASN A 199 -7.61 5.31 -89.42
N VAL A 200 -6.49 5.89 -89.87
CA VAL A 200 -5.18 5.24 -89.92
C VAL A 200 -4.53 4.97 -88.55
N PHE A 201 -5.02 5.64 -87.50
CA PHE A 201 -4.56 5.45 -86.12
C PHE A 201 -5.27 4.30 -85.40
N ASP A 202 -6.36 3.76 -85.98
CA ASP A 202 -7.19 2.71 -85.41
C ASP A 202 -7.32 1.49 -86.36
N PRO A 203 -7.51 0.27 -85.83
CA PRO A 203 -7.25 -0.12 -84.44
C PRO A 203 -5.76 0.07 -84.08
N PRO A 204 -5.41 0.33 -82.81
CA PRO A 204 -4.01 0.46 -82.40
C PRO A 204 -3.26 -0.89 -82.42
N ILE A 205 -1.93 -0.82 -82.35
CA ILE A 205 -1.06 -1.98 -82.06
C ILE A 205 -0.90 -2.07 -80.55
N CYS A 206 -1.16 -3.25 -79.97
CA CYS A 206 -1.08 -3.41 -78.52
C CYS A 206 -0.03 -4.42 -78.06
N PHE A 207 0.58 -4.10 -76.92
CA PHE A 207 1.62 -4.89 -76.28
C PHE A 207 1.25 -5.14 -74.83
N SER A 208 1.58 -6.34 -74.34
CA SER A 208 1.63 -6.63 -72.91
C SER A 208 3.07 -6.92 -72.54
N VAL A 209 3.58 -6.20 -71.55
CA VAL A 209 4.92 -6.39 -71.02
C VAL A 209 4.82 -6.87 -69.58
N THR A 210 5.56 -7.90 -69.24
CA THR A 210 5.72 -8.37 -67.87
C THR A 210 7.18 -8.22 -67.47
N ALA A 211 7.42 -7.52 -66.36
CA ALA A 211 8.75 -7.33 -65.81
C ALA A 211 8.78 -7.71 -64.33
N ASN A 212 9.93 -8.22 -63.88
CA ASN A 212 10.21 -8.45 -62.47
C ASN A 212 11.33 -7.49 -62.05
N VAL A 213 11.06 -6.67 -61.04
CA VAL A 213 11.92 -5.59 -60.58
C VAL A 213 12.30 -5.83 -59.12
N THR A 214 13.59 -5.68 -58.82
CA THR A 214 14.09 -5.70 -57.44
C THR A 214 14.08 -4.28 -56.87
N LEU A 215 13.40 -4.09 -55.74
CA LEU A 215 13.36 -2.82 -55.00
C LEU A 215 14.60 -2.61 -54.14
N SER A 216 14.94 -1.34 -53.90
CA SER A 216 15.91 -0.96 -52.88
C SER A 216 15.30 -1.03 -51.48
N THR A 217 16.09 -1.39 -50.47
CA THR A 217 15.66 -1.38 -49.06
C THR A 217 15.29 0.02 -48.57
N SER A 218 15.85 1.07 -49.19
CA SER A 218 15.55 2.48 -48.89
C SER A 218 14.14 2.92 -49.32
N THR A 219 13.46 2.17 -50.20
CA THR A 219 12.11 2.53 -50.68
C THR A 219 11.07 2.50 -49.56
N PHE A 220 11.31 1.74 -48.50
CA PHE A 220 10.38 1.56 -47.37
C PHE A 220 10.85 2.22 -46.07
N ASN A 221 11.81 3.16 -46.15
CA ASN A 221 12.28 3.93 -44.98
C ASN A 221 12.96 3.07 -43.88
N LEU A 222 13.58 1.95 -44.28
CA LEU A 222 14.21 0.95 -43.42
C LEU A 222 15.61 0.58 -43.95
N GLY A 223 16.42 1.59 -44.29
CA GLY A 223 17.71 1.41 -44.96
C GLY A 223 18.74 0.64 -44.14
N GLY A 224 18.60 0.61 -42.81
CA GLY A 224 19.48 -0.11 -41.88
C GLY A 224 19.19 -1.61 -41.71
N VAL A 225 18.02 -2.10 -42.14
CA VAL A 225 17.59 -3.49 -41.90
C VAL A 225 18.20 -4.45 -42.93
N ASP A 226 18.55 -5.66 -42.50
CA ASP A 226 19.02 -6.69 -43.42
C ASP A 226 17.94 -7.07 -44.44
N SER A 227 18.34 -7.18 -45.71
CA SER A 227 17.44 -7.46 -46.83
C SER A 227 16.67 -8.79 -46.68
N LEU A 228 17.20 -9.76 -45.91
CA LEU A 228 16.55 -11.04 -45.67
C LEU A 228 15.42 -10.96 -44.64
N THR A 229 15.48 -9.99 -43.71
CA THR A 229 14.49 -9.81 -42.62
C THR A 229 13.57 -8.61 -42.84
N LEU A 230 13.88 -7.74 -43.81
CA LEU A 230 13.12 -6.54 -44.16
C LEU A 230 11.62 -6.79 -44.32
N GLU A 231 11.21 -7.86 -45.03
CA GLU A 231 9.79 -8.19 -45.22
C GLU A 231 9.10 -8.47 -43.88
N ARG A 232 9.76 -9.20 -42.99
CA ARG A 232 9.23 -9.55 -41.66
C ARG A 232 9.14 -8.32 -40.76
N VAL A 233 10.13 -7.43 -40.80
CA VAL A 233 10.13 -6.15 -40.07
C VAL A 233 9.02 -5.25 -40.55
N TYR A 234 8.90 -5.04 -41.86
CA TYR A 234 7.85 -4.21 -42.47
C TYR A 234 6.46 -4.74 -42.11
N ARG A 235 6.24 -6.05 -42.22
CA ARG A 235 4.99 -6.68 -41.81
C ARG A 235 4.71 -6.50 -40.32
N GLY A 236 5.71 -6.67 -39.45
CA GLY A 236 5.58 -6.48 -38.01
C GLY A 236 5.15 -5.05 -37.65
N MET A 237 5.75 -4.04 -38.27
CA MET A 237 5.33 -2.64 -38.04
C MET A 237 3.89 -2.38 -38.47
N LEU A 238 3.49 -2.88 -39.65
CA LEU A 238 2.10 -2.72 -40.10
C LEU A 238 1.10 -3.42 -39.15
N VAL A 239 1.42 -4.65 -38.69
CA VAL A 239 0.59 -5.41 -37.74
C VAL A 239 0.51 -4.71 -36.38
N MET A 240 1.59 -4.09 -35.92
CA MET A 240 1.59 -3.26 -34.71
C MET A 240 0.66 -2.04 -34.82
N GLY A 241 0.25 -1.66 -36.03
CA GLY A 241 -0.67 -0.56 -36.27
C GLY A 241 -0.02 0.65 -36.94
N SER A 242 1.25 0.56 -37.32
CA SER A 242 1.93 1.64 -38.05
C SER A 242 1.40 1.78 -39.47
N ASP A 243 1.26 3.03 -39.93
CA ASP A 243 0.94 3.38 -41.30
C ASP A 243 2.20 3.97 -41.97
N ILE A 244 2.66 3.37 -43.08
CA ILE A 244 3.94 3.71 -43.71
C ILE A 244 3.68 4.40 -45.05
N THR A 245 4.28 5.58 -45.21
CA THR A 245 4.21 6.36 -46.44
C THR A 245 5.38 6.02 -47.35
N SER A 246 5.07 5.56 -48.56
CA SER A 246 6.03 5.26 -49.63
C SER A 246 5.86 6.25 -50.76
N ASN A 247 6.98 6.75 -51.29
CA ASN A 247 6.99 7.70 -52.40
C ASN A 247 7.50 7.02 -53.68
N PHE A 248 6.82 7.23 -54.80
CA PHE A 248 7.15 6.69 -56.12
C PHE A 248 7.20 7.81 -57.15
N ASP A 249 8.19 7.80 -58.03
CA ASP A 249 8.24 8.77 -59.13
C ASP A 249 7.50 8.20 -60.35
N LEU A 250 6.33 8.77 -60.63
CA LEU A 250 5.52 8.48 -61.80
C LEU A 250 5.85 9.46 -62.92
N PHE A 251 5.64 9.06 -64.17
CA PHE A 251 5.96 9.93 -65.31
C PHE A 251 5.10 9.65 -66.54
N SER A 252 5.05 10.58 -67.47
CA SER A 252 4.50 10.35 -68.82
C SER A 252 5.32 11.11 -69.87
N GLU A 253 5.74 10.41 -70.92
CA GLU A 253 6.50 10.99 -72.02
C GLU A 253 5.62 11.91 -72.89
N PRO A 254 6.21 12.86 -73.64
CA PRO A 254 5.46 13.66 -74.61
C PRO A 254 4.71 12.76 -75.59
N GLY A 255 3.40 12.94 -75.71
CA GLY A 255 2.55 12.10 -76.57
C GLY A 255 2.01 10.83 -75.90
N HIS A 256 2.21 10.68 -74.59
CA HIS A 256 1.71 9.54 -73.82
C HIS A 256 0.58 9.94 -72.85
N ASN A 257 -0.46 9.11 -72.75
CA ASN A 257 -1.37 9.10 -71.60
C ASN A 257 -1.12 7.84 -70.77
N SER A 258 -0.67 8.03 -69.53
CA SER A 258 -0.17 6.96 -68.67
C SER A 258 -1.04 6.80 -67.42
N THR A 259 -1.64 5.63 -67.25
CA THR A 259 -2.37 5.25 -66.02
C THR A 259 -1.51 4.33 -65.16
N PHE A 260 -1.20 4.74 -63.94
CA PHE A 260 -0.42 3.97 -62.96
C PHE A 260 -1.36 3.36 -61.92
N VAL A 261 -1.22 2.07 -61.63
CA VAL A 261 -1.95 1.36 -60.58
C VAL A 261 -0.95 0.64 -59.69
N ILE A 262 -0.95 0.94 -58.40
CA ILE A 262 -0.08 0.32 -57.40
C ILE A 262 -0.94 -0.55 -56.49
N ASN A 263 -0.73 -1.86 -56.57
CA ASN A 263 -1.36 -2.86 -55.71
C ASN A 263 -0.42 -3.21 -54.56
N PRO A 264 -0.86 -3.07 -53.29
CA PRO A 264 -0.04 -3.44 -52.13
C PRO A 264 0.09 -4.96 -52.01
N PRO A 265 1.04 -5.46 -51.20
CA PRO A 265 1.15 -6.88 -50.86
C PRO A 265 -0.10 -7.44 -50.17
N ASP A 266 -0.20 -8.76 -50.13
CA ASP A 266 -1.33 -9.54 -49.63
C ASP A 266 -1.76 -9.13 -48.21
N PHE A 267 -0.78 -8.83 -47.36
CA PHE A 267 -0.95 -8.47 -45.94
C PHE A 267 -1.20 -6.97 -45.70
N ALA A 268 -1.27 -6.17 -46.76
CA ALA A 268 -1.38 -4.71 -46.67
C ALA A 268 -2.53 -4.15 -47.52
N THR A 269 -2.90 -2.89 -47.24
CA THR A 269 -3.92 -2.16 -47.99
C THR A 269 -3.56 -0.67 -48.03
N VAL A 270 -3.93 0.02 -49.11
CA VAL A 270 -3.73 1.47 -49.22
C VAL A 270 -4.71 2.21 -48.29
N LYS A 271 -4.20 3.00 -47.35
CA LYS A 271 -4.97 3.84 -46.43
C LYS A 271 -5.30 5.18 -47.07
N SER A 272 -4.31 5.88 -47.61
CA SER A 272 -4.49 7.16 -48.28
C SER A 272 -3.53 7.33 -49.45
N VAL A 273 -3.80 8.33 -50.28
CA VAL A 273 -3.01 8.73 -51.45
C VAL A 273 -2.92 10.25 -51.49
N ASP A 274 -1.95 10.78 -52.21
CA ASP A 274 -1.85 12.21 -52.45
C ASP A 274 -3.08 12.81 -53.17
N THR A 275 -3.10 14.14 -53.32
CA THR A 275 -4.23 14.89 -53.91
C THR A 275 -4.53 14.59 -55.37
N GLN A 276 -3.60 14.00 -56.12
CA GLN A 276 -3.76 13.67 -57.54
C GLN A 276 -4.08 12.19 -57.76
N GLY A 277 -3.84 11.35 -56.75
CA GLY A 277 -4.17 9.93 -56.74
C GLY A 277 -5.62 9.66 -56.38
N THR A 278 -6.07 8.45 -56.72
CA THR A 278 -7.38 7.92 -56.33
C THR A 278 -7.24 6.52 -55.76
N ARG A 279 -8.02 6.18 -54.73
CA ARG A 279 -8.09 4.82 -54.19
C ARG A 279 -9.10 3.99 -54.97
N VAL A 280 -8.70 2.80 -55.39
CA VAL A 280 -9.51 1.88 -56.17
C VAL A 280 -9.72 0.59 -55.39
N ILE A 281 -10.97 0.14 -55.27
CA ILE A 281 -11.30 -1.11 -54.59
C ILE A 281 -10.97 -2.29 -55.52
N LYS A 282 -10.10 -3.19 -55.06
CA LYS A 282 -9.78 -4.45 -55.74
C LYS A 282 -10.44 -5.62 -55.01
N GLN A 283 -10.87 -6.62 -55.77
CA GLN A 283 -11.50 -7.82 -55.24
C GLN A 283 -10.44 -8.72 -54.59
N GLY A 284 -10.70 -9.16 -53.36
CA GLY A 284 -9.82 -10.04 -52.58
C GLY A 284 -10.56 -10.59 -51.36
N THR A 285 -9.96 -11.52 -50.63
CA THR A 285 -10.52 -12.07 -49.39
C THR A 285 -9.70 -11.62 -48.17
N PRO A 286 -10.07 -10.55 -47.45
CA PRO A 286 -11.14 -9.56 -47.71
C PRO A 286 -10.77 -8.55 -48.81
N SER A 287 -11.67 -7.72 -49.34
CA SER A 287 -11.29 -6.73 -50.39
C SER A 287 -10.20 -5.76 -49.91
N TYR A 288 -9.36 -5.27 -50.82
CA TYR A 288 -8.28 -4.32 -50.50
C TYR A 288 -8.35 -3.06 -51.36
N MET A 289 -7.65 -2.01 -50.92
CA MET A 289 -7.51 -0.76 -51.67
C MET A 289 -6.16 -0.74 -52.40
N ALA A 290 -6.19 -0.39 -53.68
CA ALA A 290 -5.05 -0.05 -54.51
C ALA A 290 -5.03 1.46 -54.78
N ALA A 291 -3.90 1.99 -55.23
CA ALA A 291 -3.76 3.40 -55.58
C ALA A 291 -3.63 3.58 -57.09
N GLN A 292 -4.25 4.63 -57.65
CA GLN A 292 -4.24 4.90 -59.08
C GLN A 292 -3.99 6.38 -59.39
N TRP A 293 -3.14 6.66 -60.38
CA TRP A 293 -2.87 7.99 -60.94
C TRP A 293 -3.02 7.96 -62.46
N GLU A 294 -3.42 9.09 -63.05
CA GLU A 294 -3.49 9.29 -64.49
C GLU A 294 -2.71 10.54 -64.86
N ILE A 295 -1.75 10.40 -65.77
CA ILE A 295 -0.88 11.48 -66.24
C ILE A 295 -1.05 11.59 -67.76
N ASP A 296 -1.78 12.62 -68.18
CA ASP A 296 -2.01 12.93 -69.59
C ASP A 296 -0.94 13.92 -70.08
N ASN A 297 -0.13 13.49 -71.05
CA ASN A 297 0.86 14.31 -71.74
C ASN A 297 0.69 14.24 -73.28
N LEU A 298 -0.52 13.98 -73.77
CA LEU A 298 -0.83 13.90 -75.21
C LEU A 298 -0.62 15.27 -75.91
N ASP A 299 -1.00 16.36 -75.27
CA ASP A 299 -0.94 17.73 -75.81
C ASP A 299 0.42 18.43 -75.64
N ALA A 300 1.50 17.68 -75.39
CA ALA A 300 2.83 18.25 -75.16
C ALA A 300 3.28 19.14 -76.34
N PRO A 301 3.92 20.31 -76.09
CA PRO A 301 4.42 21.17 -77.18
C PRO A 301 5.65 20.54 -77.87
N ILE A 302 5.96 20.98 -79.10
CA ILE A 302 7.13 20.49 -79.85
C ILE A 302 8.41 20.69 -79.03
N GLY A 303 9.13 19.59 -78.75
CA GLY A 303 10.30 19.59 -77.87
C GLY A 303 9.97 19.69 -76.38
N GLY A 304 8.74 19.37 -76.00
CA GLY A 304 8.27 19.27 -74.63
C GLY A 304 9.05 18.23 -73.83
N GLU A 305 9.03 18.40 -72.52
CA GLU A 305 9.73 17.53 -71.58
C GLU A 305 8.77 16.48 -71.02
N ARG A 306 9.34 15.39 -70.49
CA ARG A 306 8.64 14.37 -69.71
C ARG A 306 7.93 15.03 -68.51
N LEU A 307 6.66 14.70 -68.29
CA LEU A 307 5.98 15.05 -67.05
C LEU A 307 6.38 14.03 -65.99
N THR A 308 6.92 14.49 -64.86
CA THR A 308 7.25 13.66 -63.70
C THR A 308 6.46 14.15 -62.50
N GLN A 309 5.92 13.21 -61.74
CA GLN A 309 5.18 13.47 -60.52
C GLN A 309 5.63 12.47 -59.45
N THR A 310 5.99 12.96 -58.27
CA THR A 310 6.16 12.10 -57.10
C THR A 310 4.80 11.79 -56.51
N ALA A 311 4.43 10.51 -56.54
CA ALA A 311 3.24 9.96 -55.93
C ALA A 311 3.54 9.51 -54.51
N SER A 312 2.64 9.82 -53.58
CA SER A 312 2.75 9.41 -52.17
C SER A 312 1.61 8.48 -51.79
N VAL A 313 1.96 7.34 -51.19
CA VAL A 313 1.02 6.26 -50.86
C VAL A 313 1.21 5.85 -49.41
N GLU A 314 0.15 5.93 -48.64
CA GLU A 314 0.13 5.44 -47.27
C GLU A 314 -0.41 4.02 -47.25
N ILE A 315 0.38 3.11 -46.70
CA ILE A 315 0.10 1.68 -46.64
C ILE A 315 -0.06 1.27 -45.18
N GLY A 316 -1.17 0.58 -44.87
CA GLY A 316 -1.45 0.01 -43.56
C GLY A 316 -1.68 -1.50 -43.63
N HIS A 317 -1.72 -2.16 -42.48
CA HIS A 317 -2.03 -3.60 -42.43
C HIS A 317 -3.47 -3.92 -42.88
N ARG A 318 -3.61 -5.05 -43.57
CA ARG A 318 -4.90 -5.59 -43.99
C ARG A 318 -5.34 -6.69 -43.04
N ASN A 319 -6.28 -6.34 -42.17
CA ASN A 319 -6.87 -7.28 -41.20
C ASN A 319 -7.42 -8.55 -41.88
N SER A 320 -7.08 -9.69 -41.31
CA SER A 320 -7.52 -11.01 -41.74
C SER A 320 -8.28 -11.71 -40.61
N THR A 321 -8.79 -12.93 -40.85
CA THR A 321 -9.43 -13.72 -39.80
C THR A 321 -8.44 -14.30 -38.79
N GLN A 322 -7.14 -14.27 -39.07
CA GLN A 322 -6.09 -14.87 -38.23
C GLN A 322 -5.25 -13.81 -37.52
N THR A 323 -5.03 -12.66 -38.16
CA THR A 323 -4.20 -11.55 -37.67
C THR A 323 -4.97 -10.24 -37.87
N SER A 324 -5.13 -9.47 -36.81
CA SER A 324 -5.60 -8.09 -36.83
C SER A 324 -4.46 -7.15 -36.47
N SER A 325 -4.56 -5.90 -36.90
CA SER A 325 -3.71 -4.85 -36.35
C SER A 325 -3.95 -4.73 -34.84
N VAL A 326 -2.88 -4.49 -34.09
CA VAL A 326 -2.97 -4.10 -32.68
C VAL A 326 -3.75 -2.80 -32.59
N GLU A 327 -4.58 -2.67 -31.57
CA GLU A 327 -5.32 -1.46 -31.22
C GLU A 327 -5.21 -1.30 -29.71
N ILE A 328 -4.69 -0.16 -29.26
CA ILE A 328 -4.51 0.14 -27.84
C ILE A 328 -5.51 1.22 -27.45
N THR A 329 -6.23 0.98 -26.37
CA THR A 329 -7.19 1.91 -25.79
C THR A 329 -6.60 2.56 -24.53
N PRO A 330 -7.11 3.73 -24.10
CA PRO A 330 -6.67 4.33 -22.84
C PRO A 330 -6.91 3.48 -21.58
N GLU A 331 -7.72 2.42 -21.69
CA GLU A 331 -7.99 1.48 -20.59
C GLU A 331 -6.90 0.39 -20.49
N ASP A 332 -6.09 0.21 -21.53
CA ASP A 332 -5.04 -0.82 -21.57
C ASP A 332 -3.80 -0.36 -20.79
N THR A 333 -3.33 -1.19 -19.87
CA THR A 333 -2.14 -0.92 -19.06
C THR A 333 -0.88 -0.87 -19.95
N GLY A 334 -0.21 0.27 -19.95
CA GLY A 334 1.02 0.51 -20.70
C GLY A 334 2.27 0.07 -19.94
N ILE A 335 2.34 0.44 -18.66
CA ILE A 335 3.48 0.14 -17.79
C ILE A 335 2.96 -0.41 -16.46
N THR A 336 3.63 -1.46 -15.96
CA THR A 336 3.45 -1.98 -14.60
C THR A 336 4.71 -1.70 -13.81
N LEU A 337 4.63 -0.94 -12.72
CA LEU A 337 5.75 -0.64 -11.84
C LEU A 337 5.62 -1.47 -10.56
N HIS A 338 6.54 -2.41 -10.33
CA HIS A 338 6.65 -3.15 -9.08
C HIS A 338 7.82 -2.60 -8.28
N VAL A 339 7.52 -1.95 -7.17
CA VAL A 339 8.49 -1.38 -6.23
C VAL A 339 8.51 -2.27 -5.00
N THR A 340 9.64 -2.91 -4.72
CA THR A 340 9.85 -3.66 -3.48
C THR A 340 10.73 -2.83 -2.56
N LEU A 341 10.19 -2.39 -1.43
CA LEU A 341 10.93 -1.76 -0.35
C LEU A 341 11.23 -2.81 0.72
N ASP A 342 12.49 -3.18 0.86
CA ASP A 342 12.93 -4.20 1.82
C ASP A 342 13.37 -3.58 3.14
N LEU A 343 12.52 -3.67 4.17
CA LEU A 343 12.80 -3.25 5.54
C LEU A 343 13.15 -4.42 6.48
N SER A 344 13.56 -5.57 5.94
CA SER A 344 14.00 -6.69 6.79
C SER A 344 15.15 -6.31 7.75
N SER A 345 15.91 -5.26 7.41
CA SER A 345 16.90 -4.61 8.27
C SER A 345 16.79 -3.09 8.11
N GLU A 346 16.19 -2.43 9.09
CA GLU A 346 15.91 -0.97 9.10
C GLU A 346 17.16 -0.09 8.95
N ASP A 347 18.33 -0.54 9.44
CA ASP A 347 19.61 0.18 9.30
C ASP A 347 20.20 0.09 7.87
N SER A 348 19.65 -0.77 7.01
CA SER A 348 20.13 -1.02 5.65
C SER A 348 18.99 -1.38 4.70
N ALA A 349 17.92 -0.60 4.74
CA ALA A 349 16.80 -0.72 3.82
C ALA A 349 17.26 -0.45 2.39
N TRP A 350 16.60 -1.06 1.42
CA TRP A 350 16.89 -0.86 0.00
C TRP A 350 15.65 -1.08 -0.85
N ILE A 351 15.66 -0.53 -2.06
CA ILE A 351 14.54 -0.59 -3.00
C ILE A 351 14.95 -1.37 -4.24
N ASP A 352 14.11 -2.31 -4.65
CA ASP A 352 14.14 -2.94 -5.98
C ASP A 352 12.99 -2.37 -6.81
N ILE A 353 13.27 -1.92 -8.03
CA ILE A 353 12.24 -1.42 -8.93
C ILE A 353 12.25 -2.29 -10.18
N VAL A 354 11.10 -2.84 -10.54
CA VAL A 354 10.88 -3.62 -11.75
C VAL A 354 9.75 -2.96 -12.55
N ALA A 355 10.11 -2.30 -13.66
CA ALA A 355 9.15 -1.75 -14.60
C ALA A 355 8.91 -2.74 -15.75
N GLY A 356 7.68 -3.24 -15.87
CA GLY A 356 7.19 -4.02 -16.99
C GLY A 356 6.55 -3.12 -18.04
N ILE A 357 7.11 -3.09 -19.24
CA ILE A 357 6.65 -2.26 -20.36
C ILE A 357 5.84 -3.14 -21.31
N ASN A 358 4.55 -2.88 -21.42
CA ASN A 358 3.65 -3.52 -22.38
C ASN A 358 3.55 -2.72 -23.67
N HIS A 359 3.48 -1.38 -23.56
CA HIS A 359 3.53 -0.47 -24.71
C HIS A 359 3.90 0.97 -24.31
N PHE A 360 4.32 1.77 -25.29
CA PHE A 360 4.41 3.23 -25.23
C PHE A 360 3.49 3.85 -26.27
N ASP A 361 2.84 4.97 -25.94
CA ASP A 361 2.00 5.74 -26.85
C ASP A 361 2.81 6.77 -27.67
N GLU A 362 2.15 7.41 -28.63
CA GLU A 362 2.78 8.41 -29.51
C GLU A 362 3.35 9.60 -28.73
N ASP A 363 2.67 10.03 -27.66
CA ASP A 363 3.09 11.18 -26.84
C ASP A 363 4.37 10.85 -26.06
N THR A 364 4.43 9.73 -25.34
CA THR A 364 5.65 9.30 -24.63
C THR A 364 6.81 9.07 -25.61
N MET A 365 6.57 8.46 -26.78
CA MET A 365 7.62 8.27 -27.79
C MET A 365 8.17 9.59 -28.32
N SER A 366 7.30 10.57 -28.59
CA SER A 366 7.70 11.91 -29.04
C SER A 366 8.52 12.63 -27.99
N ASP A 367 8.09 12.58 -26.73
CA ASP A 367 8.77 13.23 -25.61
C ASP A 367 10.15 12.63 -25.34
N TRP A 368 10.29 11.30 -25.45
CA TRP A 368 11.56 10.61 -25.25
C TRP A 368 12.45 10.60 -26.51
N GLY A 369 11.94 11.09 -27.63
CA GLY A 369 12.66 11.13 -28.91
C GLY A 369 12.91 9.74 -29.53
N ILE A 370 12.04 8.77 -29.26
CA ILE A 370 12.13 7.40 -29.78
C ILE A 370 11.63 7.38 -31.23
N SER A 371 12.45 6.86 -32.14
CA SER A 371 12.06 6.59 -33.54
C SER A 371 12.51 5.19 -33.96
N LEU A 372 11.61 4.43 -34.60
CA LEU A 372 11.89 3.11 -35.15
C LEU A 372 12.20 3.15 -36.66
N VAL A 373 12.16 4.34 -37.28
CA VAL A 373 12.36 4.54 -38.72
C VAL A 373 13.41 5.60 -39.01
N ASP A 374 14.01 5.54 -40.20
CA ASP A 374 15.07 6.47 -40.63
C ASP A 374 14.53 7.90 -40.85
N VAL A 375 13.31 8.03 -41.40
CA VAL A 375 12.63 9.31 -41.66
C VAL A 375 11.26 9.31 -41.01
N THR A 376 11.13 9.91 -39.83
CA THR A 376 9.88 9.95 -39.05
C THR A 376 8.69 10.53 -39.81
N GLU A 377 8.92 11.49 -40.71
CA GLU A 377 7.86 12.10 -41.54
C GLU A 377 7.16 11.11 -42.50
N ASN A 378 7.78 9.96 -42.79
CA ASN A 378 7.27 8.96 -43.71
C ASN A 378 6.63 7.74 -43.01
N ALA A 379 6.50 7.74 -41.69
CA ALA A 379 5.78 6.68 -40.98
C ALA A 379 5.03 7.24 -39.77
N GLN A 380 3.76 6.89 -39.65
CA GLN A 380 2.99 7.15 -38.45
C GLN A 380 2.98 5.91 -37.57
N ILE A 381 3.54 6.01 -36.37
CA ILE A 381 3.61 4.93 -35.39
C ILE A 381 2.79 5.39 -34.17
N PRO A 382 1.53 4.94 -34.02
CA PRO A 382 0.65 5.42 -32.96
C PRO A 382 1.04 4.91 -31.57
N TRP A 383 1.74 3.78 -31.50
CA TRP A 383 2.29 3.17 -30.29
C TRP A 383 3.35 2.14 -30.65
N VAL A 384 4.17 1.78 -29.68
CA VAL A 384 5.13 0.68 -29.77
C VAL A 384 4.90 -0.29 -28.63
N THR A 385 4.52 -1.52 -28.97
CA THR A 385 4.32 -2.61 -28.01
C THR A 385 5.64 -3.25 -27.57
N SER A 386 5.59 -4.09 -26.56
CA SER A 386 6.74 -4.91 -26.13
C SER A 386 7.31 -5.78 -27.25
N ASP A 387 6.48 -6.42 -28.09
CA ASP A 387 6.95 -7.10 -29.31
C ASP A 387 7.54 -6.12 -30.34
N GLY A 388 7.02 -4.90 -30.42
CA GLY A 388 7.57 -3.81 -31.24
C GLY A 388 8.98 -3.40 -30.83
N ILE A 389 9.23 -3.23 -29.54
CA ILE A 389 10.58 -2.95 -29.01
C ILE A 389 11.52 -4.14 -29.26
N ARG A 390 11.05 -5.39 -29.07
CA ARG A 390 11.83 -6.59 -29.41
C ARG A 390 12.17 -6.64 -30.90
N LEU A 391 11.22 -6.30 -31.77
CA LEU A 391 11.46 -6.18 -33.21
C LEU A 391 12.52 -5.12 -33.48
N ALA A 392 12.41 -3.93 -32.88
CA ALA A 392 13.38 -2.87 -33.08
C ALA A 392 14.80 -3.25 -32.60
N TYR A 393 14.90 -3.88 -31.42
CA TYR A 393 16.15 -4.32 -30.82
C TYR A 393 16.86 -5.42 -31.64
N GLN A 394 16.12 -6.43 -32.10
CA GLN A 394 16.71 -7.57 -32.82
C GLN A 394 17.19 -7.21 -34.24
N HIS A 395 16.78 -6.06 -34.78
CA HIS A 395 17.16 -5.57 -36.11
C HIS A 395 17.91 -4.23 -36.08
N ASP A 396 18.47 -3.85 -34.93
CA ASP A 396 19.27 -2.61 -34.74
C ASP A 396 18.56 -1.32 -35.22
N LEU A 397 17.23 -1.25 -35.07
CA LEU A 397 16.41 -0.10 -35.47
C LEU A 397 16.41 1.03 -34.45
N VAL A 398 16.72 0.74 -33.18
CA VAL A 398 16.67 1.71 -32.10
C VAL A 398 17.82 1.49 -31.13
N ASP A 399 18.36 2.58 -30.60
CA ASP A 399 19.30 2.54 -29.48
C ASP A 399 18.51 2.42 -28.18
N LEU A 400 18.78 1.37 -27.40
CA LEU A 400 18.08 1.10 -26.15
C LEU A 400 18.39 2.14 -25.07
N ASP A 401 19.52 2.84 -25.19
CA ASP A 401 19.91 3.89 -24.24
C ASP A 401 18.88 5.05 -24.24
N ASN A 402 18.25 5.34 -25.40
CA ASN A 402 17.20 6.37 -25.50
C ASN A 402 15.97 6.06 -24.63
N PHE A 403 15.68 4.79 -24.34
CA PHE A 403 14.58 4.42 -23.44
C PHE A 403 15.01 4.52 -21.98
N THR A 404 16.20 4.00 -21.64
CA THR A 404 16.66 3.94 -20.24
C THR A 404 17.04 5.31 -19.67
N ASP A 405 17.56 6.22 -20.50
CA ASP A 405 17.97 7.56 -20.06
C ASP A 405 16.77 8.49 -19.80
N ASN A 406 15.63 8.23 -20.43
CA ASN A 406 14.40 9.02 -20.26
C ASN A 406 13.41 8.38 -19.28
N PHE A 407 13.59 7.11 -18.91
CA PHE A 407 12.73 6.46 -17.93
C PHE A 407 12.99 7.07 -16.55
N PRO A 408 11.98 7.72 -15.92
CA PRO A 408 12.20 8.52 -14.72
C PRO A 408 12.23 7.65 -13.46
N MET A 409 13.21 6.75 -13.37
CA MET A 409 13.34 5.81 -12.25
C MET A 409 13.68 6.50 -10.92
N ASP A 410 14.29 7.69 -10.98
CA ASP A 410 14.67 8.49 -9.81
C ASP A 410 13.44 9.04 -9.06
N LEU A 411 12.28 9.20 -9.72
CA LEU A 411 11.08 9.72 -9.07
C LEU A 411 10.57 8.82 -7.94
N VAL A 412 10.82 7.51 -7.99
CA VAL A 412 10.49 6.60 -6.88
C VAL A 412 11.33 6.91 -5.65
N GLY A 413 12.62 7.24 -5.83
CA GLY A 413 13.50 7.69 -4.76
C GLY A 413 13.04 9.04 -4.20
N ASP A 414 12.80 10.01 -5.08
CA ASP A 414 12.33 11.36 -4.71
C ASP A 414 10.99 11.34 -3.95
N ALA A 415 10.08 10.44 -4.33
CA ALA A 415 8.78 10.26 -3.65
C ALA A 415 8.97 9.76 -2.21
N ILE A 416 9.87 8.80 -1.99
CA ILE A 416 10.19 8.28 -0.65
C ILE A 416 10.91 9.35 0.19
N GLU A 417 11.87 10.07 -0.39
CA GLU A 417 12.56 11.19 0.27
C GLU A 417 11.59 12.31 0.68
N SER A 418 10.61 12.60 -0.17
CA SER A 418 9.59 13.62 0.10
C SER A 418 8.59 13.17 1.16
N ALA A 419 8.28 11.87 1.18
CA ALA A 419 7.34 11.29 2.12
C ALA A 419 7.91 11.16 3.53
N VAL A 420 9.19 10.78 3.69
CA VAL A 420 9.76 10.48 5.00
C VAL A 420 10.92 11.43 5.33
N PRO A 421 10.71 12.44 6.19
CA PRO A 421 11.77 13.35 6.61
C PRO A 421 12.88 12.60 7.36
N GLY A 422 14.10 12.56 6.80
CA GLY A 422 15.29 12.05 7.49
C GLY A 422 15.91 10.77 6.94
N VAL A 423 15.29 10.13 5.93
CA VAL A 423 15.79 8.92 5.24
C VAL A 423 17.15 9.14 4.54
N GLY A 424 17.50 10.41 4.29
CA GLY A 424 18.71 10.78 3.53
C GLY A 424 18.52 10.56 2.03
N ASP A 425 19.59 10.74 1.26
CA ASP A 425 19.52 10.64 -0.21
C ASP A 425 19.35 9.16 -0.65
N VAL A 426 18.21 8.87 -1.28
CA VAL A 426 17.84 7.59 -1.91
C VAL A 426 18.19 7.66 -3.39
N ILE A 427 19.39 7.19 -3.72
CA ILE A 427 19.89 7.18 -5.10
C ILE A 427 19.51 5.87 -5.77
N ILE A 428 18.65 5.96 -6.77
CA ILE A 428 18.31 4.83 -7.64
C ILE A 428 19.45 4.62 -8.66
N GLY A 429 19.91 3.37 -8.81
CA GLY A 429 20.90 3.02 -9.82
C GLY A 429 20.33 3.05 -11.23
N ASN A 430 21.20 3.24 -12.24
CA ASN A 430 20.76 3.23 -13.63
C ASN A 430 19.97 1.95 -13.98
N PRO A 431 18.82 2.07 -14.66
CA PRO A 431 18.00 0.93 -15.01
C PRO A 431 18.73 0.02 -15.99
N SER A 432 18.54 -1.28 -15.82
CA SER A 432 19.13 -2.32 -16.66
C SER A 432 18.05 -3.19 -17.30
N TRP A 433 18.25 -3.53 -18.57
CA TRP A 433 17.33 -4.40 -19.28
C TRP A 433 17.42 -5.85 -18.82
N VAL A 434 16.26 -6.44 -18.54
CA VAL A 434 16.15 -7.85 -18.22
C VAL A 434 16.02 -8.65 -19.52
N SER A 435 16.95 -9.58 -19.71
CA SER A 435 16.95 -10.45 -20.90
C SER A 435 15.78 -11.44 -20.89
N GLN A 436 15.55 -12.12 -19.77
CA GLN A 436 14.43 -13.03 -19.52
C GLN A 436 13.98 -12.90 -18.06
N SER A 437 12.67 -12.81 -17.80
CA SER A 437 12.11 -12.53 -16.47
C SER A 437 12.27 -13.69 -15.48
N LEU A 438 11.91 -14.91 -15.88
CA LEU A 438 11.89 -16.08 -14.98
C LEU A 438 13.25 -16.42 -14.35
N PRO A 439 14.39 -16.40 -15.07
CA PRO A 439 15.70 -16.70 -14.47
C PRO A 439 16.18 -15.68 -13.43
N VAL A 440 15.64 -14.46 -13.45
CA VAL A 440 16.02 -13.37 -12.52
C VAL A 440 15.00 -13.18 -11.38
N GLY A 441 14.03 -14.10 -11.26
CA GLY A 441 13.06 -14.09 -10.16
C GLY A 441 11.89 -13.14 -10.33
N ILE A 442 11.69 -12.56 -11.52
CA ILE A 442 10.49 -11.76 -11.81
C ILE A 442 9.35 -12.73 -12.15
N PRO A 443 8.20 -12.67 -11.44
CA PRO A 443 7.07 -13.58 -11.64
C PRO A 443 6.37 -13.38 -13.00
N GLU A 444 5.34 -14.19 -13.28
CA GLU A 444 4.53 -14.09 -14.51
C GLU A 444 3.81 -12.72 -14.61
N PRO A 445 3.60 -12.18 -15.83
CA PRO A 445 3.79 -12.84 -17.14
C PRO A 445 5.26 -12.96 -17.58
N GLY A 446 5.63 -14.10 -18.17
CA GLY A 446 6.96 -14.28 -18.77
C GLY A 446 7.29 -13.18 -19.79
N GLY A 447 8.51 -12.64 -19.75
CA GLY A 447 8.89 -11.50 -20.58
C GLY A 447 10.40 -11.22 -20.62
N GLY A 448 10.77 -10.04 -21.12
CA GLY A 448 12.15 -9.59 -21.32
C GLY A 448 12.53 -9.32 -22.78
N LEU A 449 13.73 -8.77 -22.99
CA LEU A 449 14.23 -8.40 -24.32
C LEU A 449 14.47 -9.62 -25.24
N ASN A 450 14.95 -10.73 -24.68
CA ASN A 450 15.19 -11.98 -25.41
C ASN A 450 14.16 -13.04 -25.01
N PHE A 451 12.93 -12.61 -24.70
CA PHE A 451 11.80 -13.49 -24.54
C PHE A 451 11.51 -14.21 -25.86
N THR A 452 11.28 -15.52 -25.79
CA THR A 452 10.97 -16.33 -26.98
C THR A 452 9.55 -16.86 -26.89
N HIS A 453 8.76 -16.56 -27.91
CA HIS A 453 7.40 -17.03 -28.04
C HIS A 453 7.40 -18.55 -28.28
N SER A 454 6.60 -19.27 -27.49
CA SER A 454 6.56 -20.75 -27.53
C SER A 454 5.87 -21.30 -28.79
N SER A 455 4.99 -20.53 -29.41
CA SER A 455 4.36 -20.86 -30.69
C SER A 455 3.85 -19.61 -31.42
N CYS A 456 4.46 -19.27 -32.56
CA CYS A 456 3.85 -18.38 -33.53
C CYS A 456 3.28 -19.23 -34.70
N PRO A 457 2.13 -18.85 -35.28
CA PRO A 457 1.54 -19.56 -36.43
C PRO A 457 2.29 -19.35 -37.76
N GLU A 458 3.32 -18.49 -37.80
CA GLU A 458 4.15 -18.26 -38.99
C GLU A 458 5.14 -19.41 -39.26
N SER A 459 5.52 -19.59 -40.53
CA SER A 459 6.49 -20.61 -40.96
C SER A 459 7.91 -20.05 -40.96
N LEU A 460 8.63 -20.20 -39.86
CA LEU A 460 10.04 -19.79 -39.74
C LEU A 460 11.03 -20.92 -40.07
N PRO A 461 12.26 -20.60 -40.51
CA PRO A 461 13.31 -21.59 -40.67
C PRO A 461 13.57 -22.40 -39.38
N PRO A 462 13.91 -23.71 -39.48
CA PRO A 462 14.18 -24.52 -38.30
C PRO A 462 15.37 -23.97 -37.49
N GLY A 463 15.17 -23.77 -36.19
CA GLY A 463 16.20 -23.28 -35.27
C GLY A 463 16.26 -21.76 -35.10
N THR A 464 15.31 -21.01 -35.67
CA THR A 464 15.16 -19.57 -35.43
C THR A 464 14.43 -19.33 -34.10
N GLU A 465 15.02 -18.52 -33.23
CA GLU A 465 14.37 -18.02 -32.02
C GLU A 465 13.36 -16.92 -32.38
N VAL A 466 12.15 -17.01 -31.81
CA VAL A 466 11.03 -16.16 -32.20
C VAL A 466 10.76 -15.12 -31.13
N PHE A 467 11.37 -13.93 -31.28
CA PHE A 467 11.26 -12.85 -30.31
C PHE A 467 9.96 -12.03 -30.41
N TYR A 468 9.28 -12.10 -31.54
CA TYR A 468 7.98 -11.45 -31.80
C TYR A 468 7.24 -12.25 -32.88
N CYS A 469 5.91 -12.25 -32.85
CA CYS A 469 5.08 -12.90 -33.88
C CYS A 469 4.53 -11.85 -34.88
N VAL A 470 4.53 -12.14 -36.19
CA VAL A 470 3.86 -11.27 -37.21
C VAL A 470 2.55 -11.86 -37.76
N GLU A 471 2.21 -13.08 -37.33
CA GLU A 471 0.94 -13.74 -37.64
C GLU A 471 0.31 -14.28 -36.36
N GLY A 472 -1.03 -14.32 -36.33
CA GLY A 472 -1.80 -14.86 -35.21
C GLY A 472 -2.56 -13.80 -34.42
N PRO A 473 -3.35 -14.24 -33.43
CA PRO A 473 -4.17 -13.34 -32.61
C PRO A 473 -3.35 -12.38 -31.74
N ASN A 474 -2.14 -12.80 -31.36
CA ASN A 474 -1.23 -12.06 -30.46
C ASN A 474 -0.03 -11.50 -31.24
N ALA A 475 -0.18 -11.27 -32.55
CA ALA A 475 0.93 -10.79 -33.37
C ALA A 475 1.27 -9.35 -33.00
N MET A 476 2.54 -9.09 -32.68
CA MET A 476 3.06 -7.79 -32.32
C MET A 476 2.38 -7.15 -31.09
N ASP A 477 1.74 -7.94 -30.24
CA ASP A 477 0.99 -7.41 -29.09
C ASP A 477 1.88 -7.06 -27.89
N GLY A 478 1.25 -6.48 -26.86
CA GLY A 478 1.91 -6.11 -25.61
C GLY A 478 1.88 -7.20 -24.53
N SER A 479 1.43 -8.42 -24.83
CA SER A 479 1.05 -9.42 -23.81
C SER A 479 2.21 -9.92 -22.93
N HIS A 480 3.43 -9.92 -23.47
CA HIS A 480 4.65 -10.34 -22.77
C HIS A 480 5.55 -9.11 -22.58
N PRO A 481 5.56 -8.47 -21.41
CA PRO A 481 6.23 -7.19 -21.21
C PRO A 481 7.76 -7.29 -21.37
N ILE A 482 8.40 -6.15 -21.59
CA ILE A 482 9.85 -6.01 -21.42
C ILE A 482 10.12 -5.42 -20.06
N TYR A 483 11.08 -5.99 -19.33
CA TYR A 483 11.39 -5.55 -17.98
C TYR A 483 12.64 -4.69 -17.93
N LEU A 484 12.54 -3.57 -17.24
CA LEU A 484 13.67 -2.80 -16.70
C LEU A 484 13.76 -3.05 -15.20
N ARG A 485 14.98 -3.23 -14.71
CA ARG A 485 15.25 -3.38 -13.27
C ARG A 485 16.29 -2.39 -12.81
N ALA A 486 15.99 -1.69 -11.74
CA ALA A 486 16.88 -0.80 -11.03
C ALA A 486 16.87 -1.14 -9.53
N SER A 487 17.93 -0.77 -8.82
CA SER A 487 18.01 -0.94 -7.37
C SER A 487 18.66 0.28 -6.74
N SER A 488 18.24 0.66 -5.54
CA SER A 488 18.81 1.79 -4.81
C SER A 488 20.12 1.44 -4.11
N ASN A 489 20.81 2.46 -3.58
CA ASN A 489 21.71 2.25 -2.45
C ASN A 489 20.96 1.80 -1.19
N THR A 490 21.68 1.26 -0.21
CA THR A 490 21.12 1.04 1.13
C THR A 490 21.01 2.37 1.88
N PHE A 491 19.94 2.53 2.67
CA PHE A 491 19.69 3.69 3.52
C PHE A 491 19.05 3.26 4.86
N GLU A 492 18.98 4.18 5.82
CA GLU A 492 18.30 3.94 7.10
C GLU A 492 16.85 4.38 6.96
N LEU A 493 15.91 3.46 7.20
CA LEU A 493 14.48 3.74 7.22
C LEU A 493 13.83 2.86 8.29
N ARG A 494 13.17 3.50 9.24
CA ARG A 494 12.48 2.84 10.34
C ARG A 494 10.98 2.85 10.11
N MET A 495 10.28 1.81 10.57
CA MET A 495 8.83 1.75 10.42
C MET A 495 8.13 2.88 11.18
N LEU A 496 8.65 3.27 12.33
CA LEU A 496 8.11 4.39 13.10
C LEU A 496 8.12 5.71 12.31
N ASP A 497 9.15 5.98 11.51
CA ASP A 497 9.25 7.23 10.74
C ASP A 497 8.15 7.32 9.67
N LEU A 498 7.78 6.19 9.06
CA LEU A 498 6.63 6.09 8.14
C LEU A 498 5.31 6.38 8.86
N ILE A 499 5.14 5.87 10.08
CA ILE A 499 3.92 6.06 10.89
C ILE A 499 3.80 7.51 11.37
N LYS A 500 4.91 8.12 11.83
CA LYS A 500 4.93 9.52 12.31
C LYS A 500 4.50 10.51 11.23
N GLN A 501 4.75 10.20 9.96
CA GLN A 501 4.33 11.07 8.86
C GLN A 501 2.82 11.01 8.61
N GLU A 502 2.22 9.82 8.72
CA GLU A 502 0.81 9.61 8.41
C GLU A 502 -0.12 10.05 9.56
N VAL A 503 0.39 10.06 10.79
CA VAL A 503 -0.40 10.40 11.98
C VAL A 503 -0.14 11.84 12.43
N ASP A 504 -1.18 12.69 12.38
CA ASP A 504 -1.12 14.05 12.92
C ASP A 504 -1.11 14.02 14.45
N ASP A 505 0.05 14.31 15.05
CA ASP A 505 0.21 14.35 16.49
C ASP A 505 0.29 15.77 17.04
N SER A 506 -0.88 16.26 17.47
CA SER A 506 -0.99 17.54 18.17
C SER A 506 -0.41 17.56 19.59
N THR A 507 -0.10 16.39 20.17
CA THR A 507 0.37 16.24 21.56
C THR A 507 1.89 16.18 21.69
N GLY A 508 2.61 15.87 20.60
CA GLY A 508 4.06 15.69 20.60
C GLY A 508 4.54 14.36 21.20
N LEU A 509 3.62 13.44 21.50
CA LEU A 509 3.90 12.09 21.99
C LEU A 509 4.66 11.25 20.96
N LEU A 510 4.29 11.31 19.69
CA LEU A 510 4.94 10.60 18.60
C LEU A 510 6.40 11.03 18.44
N ASP A 511 6.75 12.27 18.74
CA ASP A 511 8.12 12.76 18.63
C ASP A 511 9.07 12.09 19.63
N VAL A 512 8.60 11.75 20.84
CA VAL A 512 9.40 11.13 21.90
C VAL A 512 9.40 9.60 21.89
N ILE A 513 8.47 8.99 21.16
CA ILE A 513 8.44 7.54 20.90
C ILE A 513 9.66 7.14 20.08
N GLN A 514 10.34 6.09 20.55
CA GLN A 514 11.45 5.43 19.87
C GLN A 514 10.98 4.10 19.24
N GLU A 515 11.77 3.53 18.33
CA GLU A 515 11.43 2.26 17.67
C GLU A 515 11.16 1.12 18.68
N SER A 516 11.99 1.06 19.74
CA SER A 516 11.80 0.07 20.80
C SER A 516 10.50 0.24 21.57
N ASP A 517 9.96 1.46 21.63
CA ASP A 517 8.67 1.72 22.26
C ASP A 517 7.54 1.28 21.34
N LEU A 518 7.62 1.56 20.04
CA LEU A 518 6.64 1.07 19.05
C LEU A 518 6.59 -0.46 19.04
N GLN A 519 7.75 -1.12 19.07
CA GLN A 519 7.83 -2.57 19.20
C GLN A 519 7.10 -3.06 20.46
N ARG A 520 7.34 -2.43 21.61
CA ARG A 520 6.65 -2.79 22.87
C ARG A 520 5.15 -2.47 22.84
N LEU A 521 4.74 -1.40 22.16
CA LEU A 521 3.33 -1.07 21.98
C LEU A 521 2.63 -2.16 21.15
N LEU A 522 3.24 -2.64 20.07
CA LEU A 522 2.69 -3.73 19.26
C LEU A 522 2.72 -5.09 20.00
N ASP A 523 3.79 -5.34 20.77
CA ASP A 523 3.90 -6.50 21.66
C ASP A 523 2.79 -6.52 22.74
N SER A 524 2.19 -5.38 23.08
CA SER A 524 1.05 -5.33 24.02
C SER A 524 -0.26 -5.93 23.48
N GLY A 525 -0.30 -6.36 22.21
CA GLY A 525 -1.53 -6.79 21.53
C GLY A 525 -2.19 -5.68 20.71
N LEU A 526 -1.52 -4.54 20.54
CA LEU A 526 -1.99 -3.46 19.68
C LEU A 526 -1.92 -3.90 18.22
N THR A 527 -3.04 -3.79 17.52
CA THR A 527 -3.12 -3.98 16.07
C THR A 527 -3.64 -2.71 15.43
N ILE A 528 -3.03 -2.34 14.31
CA ILE A 528 -3.38 -1.13 13.56
C ILE A 528 -3.78 -1.57 12.16
N GLU A 529 -5.02 -1.29 11.78
CA GLU A 529 -5.46 -1.39 10.40
C GLU A 529 -5.78 0.00 9.87
N THR A 530 -5.18 0.38 8.75
CA THR A 530 -5.35 1.70 8.15
C THR A 530 -5.39 1.61 6.63
N GLN A 531 -5.87 2.66 5.97
CA GLN A 531 -5.71 2.83 4.53
C GLN A 531 -4.65 3.92 4.29
N PHE A 532 -3.60 3.59 3.55
CA PHE A 532 -2.54 4.55 3.24
C PHE A 532 -3.03 5.59 2.22
N GLY A 533 -2.65 6.86 2.40
CA GLY A 533 -3.03 7.94 1.48
C GLY A 533 -2.58 7.67 0.03
N GLN A 534 -3.46 7.96 -0.94
CA GLN A 534 -3.18 7.82 -2.38
C GLN A 534 -2.02 8.72 -2.86
N ASP A 535 -1.73 9.80 -2.12
CA ASP A 535 -0.78 10.83 -2.54
C ASP A 535 0.66 10.29 -2.70
N LEU A 536 1.12 9.36 -1.84
CA LEU A 536 2.47 8.77 -1.95
C LEU A 536 2.65 7.99 -3.25
N LEU A 537 1.67 7.13 -3.56
CA LEU A 537 1.75 6.25 -4.73
C LEU A 537 1.58 7.05 -6.02
N GLN A 538 0.76 8.12 -6.01
CA GLN A 538 0.63 9.05 -7.13
C GLN A 538 1.91 9.83 -7.40
N ASP A 539 2.63 10.26 -6.37
CA ASP A 539 3.91 10.97 -6.52
C ASP A 539 5.01 10.06 -7.10
N MET A 540 4.89 8.73 -6.96
CA MET A 540 5.78 7.76 -7.61
C MET A 540 5.48 7.55 -9.10
N ILE A 541 4.29 7.95 -9.59
CA ILE A 541 3.89 7.81 -11.00
C ILE A 541 4.15 9.12 -11.75
N PRO A 542 5.09 9.14 -12.71
CA PRO A 542 5.36 10.33 -13.52
C PRO A 542 4.19 10.70 -14.44
N GLU A 543 3.92 11.99 -14.61
CA GLU A 543 2.86 12.49 -15.50
C GLU A 543 3.05 12.14 -17.00
N ASN A 544 4.27 11.79 -17.41
CA ASN A 544 4.64 11.52 -18.80
C ASN A 544 4.65 10.01 -19.18
N LEU A 545 4.21 9.14 -18.28
CA LEU A 545 4.03 7.72 -18.58
C LEU A 545 2.63 7.44 -19.15
N PRO A 546 2.47 6.43 -20.01
CA PRO A 546 1.17 5.89 -20.38
C PRO A 546 0.45 5.31 -19.15
N SER A 547 -0.78 4.82 -19.32
CA SER A 547 -1.58 4.22 -18.24
C SER A 547 -0.74 3.24 -17.41
N THR A 548 -0.44 3.61 -16.15
CA THR A 548 0.49 2.88 -15.29
C THR A 548 -0.27 2.20 -14.14
N GLU A 549 0.13 0.99 -13.79
CA GLU A 549 -0.27 0.31 -12.55
C GLU A 549 0.95 0.23 -11.64
N LEU A 550 0.80 0.63 -10.37
CA LEU A 550 1.87 0.62 -9.40
C LEU A 550 1.57 -0.39 -8.30
N THR A 551 2.53 -1.25 -8.00
CA THR A 551 2.50 -2.17 -6.86
C THR A 551 3.68 -1.85 -5.96
N LEU A 552 3.40 -1.44 -4.72
CA LEU A 552 4.40 -1.26 -3.68
C LEU A 552 4.33 -2.44 -2.72
N GLU A 553 5.40 -3.24 -2.69
CA GLU A 553 5.58 -4.33 -1.74
C GLU A 553 6.56 -3.89 -0.65
N LEU A 554 6.07 -3.77 0.58
CA LEU A 554 6.87 -3.48 1.76
C LEU A 554 7.21 -4.78 2.48
N ILE A 555 8.47 -5.19 2.48
CA ILE A 555 8.91 -6.35 3.28
C ILE A 555 9.16 -5.85 4.71
N LEU A 556 8.45 -6.45 5.66
CA LEU A 556 8.45 -6.00 7.05
C LEU A 556 9.67 -6.55 7.82
N PRO A 557 10.13 -5.84 8.87
CA PRO A 557 11.15 -6.36 9.75
C PRO A 557 10.65 -7.59 10.54
N PRO A 558 11.54 -8.47 11.05
CA PRO A 558 11.14 -9.73 11.69
C PRO A 558 10.25 -9.60 12.93
N TRP A 559 10.21 -8.43 13.55
CA TRP A 559 9.40 -8.13 14.72
C TRP A 559 7.98 -7.64 14.36
N LEU A 560 7.65 -7.53 13.08
CA LEU A 560 6.37 -6.98 12.60
C LEU A 560 5.77 -7.90 11.52
N GLN A 561 4.46 -8.07 11.57
CA GLN A 561 3.68 -8.82 10.58
C GLN A 561 2.35 -8.12 10.28
N THR A 562 1.69 -8.52 9.20
CA THR A 562 0.29 -8.12 8.98
C THR A 562 -0.63 -8.79 9.99
N ALA A 563 -1.83 -8.25 10.20
CA ALA A 563 -2.83 -8.87 11.08
C ALA A 563 -3.22 -10.29 10.60
N THR A 564 -3.00 -10.60 9.31
CA THR A 564 -3.19 -11.94 8.73
C THR A 564 -1.99 -12.88 8.90
N GLY A 565 -0.87 -12.39 9.45
CA GLY A 565 0.37 -13.16 9.67
C GLY A 565 1.32 -13.22 8.48
N GLU A 566 1.24 -12.25 7.56
CA GLU A 566 2.15 -12.14 6.41
C GLU A 566 3.33 -11.21 6.75
N GLY A 567 4.52 -11.53 6.24
CA GLY A 567 5.75 -10.74 6.47
C GLY A 567 5.95 -9.59 5.47
N SER A 568 4.96 -9.29 4.63
CA SER A 568 5.00 -8.16 3.70
C SER A 568 3.61 -7.54 3.55
N ILE A 569 3.59 -6.26 3.19
CA ILE A 569 2.39 -5.49 2.86
C ILE A 569 2.43 -5.17 1.38
N VAL A 570 1.33 -5.40 0.67
CA VAL A 570 1.26 -5.15 -0.78
C VAL A 570 0.17 -4.11 -1.04
N LEU A 571 0.58 -2.94 -1.51
CA LEU A 571 -0.30 -1.86 -1.93
C LEU A 571 -0.35 -1.84 -3.46
N VAL A 572 -1.55 -1.73 -4.02
CA VAL A 572 -1.76 -1.73 -5.47
C VAL A 572 -2.61 -0.53 -5.87
N GLU A 573 -2.01 0.41 -6.61
CA GLU A 573 -2.72 1.48 -7.29
C GLU A 573 -2.91 1.12 -8.76
N ARG A 574 -4.17 1.13 -9.20
CA ARG A 574 -4.53 0.76 -10.56
C ARG A 574 -5.08 1.97 -11.30
N SER A 575 -4.49 2.28 -12.45
CA SER A 575 -5.06 3.26 -13.39
C SER A 575 -6.50 2.93 -13.78
N ASN A 576 -6.83 1.64 -13.89
CA ASN A 576 -8.20 1.16 -14.12
C ASN A 576 -8.54 0.01 -13.17
N GLY A 577 -9.36 0.26 -12.15
CA GLY A 577 -9.80 -0.77 -11.21
C GLY A 577 -10.19 -0.23 -9.85
N VAL A 578 -10.27 -1.12 -8.87
CA VAL A 578 -10.33 -0.75 -7.45
C VAL A 578 -8.93 -0.90 -6.89
N ASP A 579 -8.43 0.12 -6.19
CA ASP A 579 -7.14 0.09 -5.52
C ASP A 579 -7.18 -0.79 -4.28
N ASP A 580 -6.01 -1.31 -3.89
CA ASP A 580 -5.83 -1.99 -2.62
C ASP A 580 -4.78 -1.24 -1.81
N LEU A 581 -5.24 -0.43 -0.87
CA LEU A 581 -4.42 0.47 -0.05
C LEU A 581 -4.47 0.09 1.43
N SER A 582 -4.94 -1.13 1.73
CA SER A 582 -5.11 -1.59 3.10
C SER A 582 -3.79 -1.99 3.72
N ILE A 583 -3.53 -1.48 4.91
CA ILE A 583 -2.38 -1.78 5.74
C ILE A 583 -2.91 -2.40 7.01
N SER A 584 -2.30 -3.51 7.42
CA SER A 584 -2.50 -4.07 8.74
C SER A 584 -1.13 -4.38 9.34
N ILE A 585 -0.95 -4.05 10.61
CA ILE A 585 0.32 -4.17 11.34
C ILE A 585 0.04 -4.73 12.74
N GLY A 586 0.87 -5.68 13.17
CA GLY A 586 0.89 -6.24 14.52
C GLY A 586 2.20 -6.96 14.81
N ASP A 587 2.41 -7.34 16.07
CA ASP A 587 3.56 -8.14 16.48
C ASP A 587 3.25 -9.65 16.32
N PRO A 588 4.21 -10.49 15.86
CA PRO A 588 4.03 -11.94 15.75
C PRO A 588 3.87 -12.70 17.07
N ASP A 589 4.44 -12.17 18.15
CA ASP A 589 4.47 -12.76 19.49
C ASP A 589 3.71 -11.89 20.51
N SER A 590 2.69 -11.15 20.06
CA SER A 590 1.94 -10.20 20.90
C SER A 590 1.30 -10.83 22.14
N TYR A 591 1.23 -10.06 23.23
CA TYR A 591 0.56 -10.40 24.49
C TYR A 591 -0.88 -10.89 24.26
N ASP A 592 -1.20 -12.06 24.83
CA ASP A 592 -2.53 -12.66 24.79
C ASP A 592 -3.17 -12.60 26.19
N PRO A 593 -4.29 -11.86 26.38
CA PRO A 593 -4.98 -11.77 27.67
C PRO A 593 -5.66 -13.08 28.08
N ARG A 594 -5.73 -14.10 27.20
CA ARG A 594 -6.43 -15.38 27.45
C ARG A 594 -5.61 -16.37 28.28
N HIS A 595 -5.05 -15.88 29.37
CA HIS A 595 -4.37 -16.68 30.37
C HIS A 595 -4.82 -16.26 31.78
N ALA A 596 -4.74 -17.22 32.72
CA ALA A 596 -5.09 -17.01 34.12
C ALA A 596 -3.91 -16.41 34.88
N ILE A 597 -4.20 -15.47 35.77
CA ILE A 597 -3.20 -14.85 36.66
C ILE A 597 -3.22 -15.63 37.97
N LEU A 598 -2.03 -16.07 38.39
CA LEU A 598 -1.86 -16.91 39.58
C LEU A 598 -1.07 -16.16 40.65
N ASP A 599 -1.41 -16.40 41.90
CA ASP A 599 -0.66 -15.90 43.05
C ASP A 599 0.65 -16.69 43.26
N SER A 600 1.42 -16.30 44.28
CA SER A 600 2.69 -16.97 44.63
C SER A 600 2.53 -18.44 45.11
N ASN A 601 1.31 -18.85 45.48
CA ASN A 601 0.97 -20.20 45.92
C ASN A 601 0.40 -21.07 44.79
N GLY A 602 0.15 -20.47 43.62
CA GLY A 602 -0.47 -21.12 42.46
C GLY A 602 -1.99 -21.14 42.49
N ASP A 603 -2.61 -20.34 43.36
CA ASP A 603 -4.04 -20.10 43.41
C ASP A 603 -4.42 -19.02 42.38
N GLU A 604 -5.58 -19.18 41.74
CA GLU A 604 -6.05 -18.31 40.67
C GLU A 604 -6.61 -17.00 41.24
N ILE A 605 -6.02 -15.87 40.85
CA ILE A 605 -6.50 -14.52 41.18
C ILE A 605 -7.60 -14.13 40.19
N CYS A 606 -7.30 -14.28 38.90
CA CYS A 606 -8.20 -13.96 37.79
C CYS A 606 -8.15 -15.06 36.75
N SER A 607 -9.31 -15.39 36.20
CA SER A 607 -9.44 -16.45 35.20
C SER A 607 -9.01 -15.99 33.80
N ALA A 608 -8.94 -16.96 32.87
CA ALA A 608 -8.72 -16.67 31.46
C ALA A 608 -10.01 -16.23 30.73
N ASP A 609 -11.16 -16.26 31.40
CA ASP A 609 -12.45 -15.88 30.81
C ASP A 609 -12.54 -14.36 30.60
N GLU A 610 -13.23 -13.95 29.54
CA GLU A 610 -13.34 -12.54 29.13
C GLU A 610 -13.96 -11.63 30.21
N ALA A 611 -14.78 -12.20 31.11
CA ALA A 611 -15.37 -11.50 32.23
C ALA A 611 -14.32 -11.07 33.28
N ASP A 612 -13.17 -11.74 33.34
CA ASP A 612 -12.07 -11.45 34.28
C ASP A 612 -10.83 -10.87 33.56
N TRP A 613 -11.02 -10.25 32.39
CA TRP A 613 -9.94 -9.54 31.69
C TRP A 613 -9.52 -8.25 32.39
N SER A 614 -10.40 -7.63 33.19
CA SER A 614 -10.00 -6.66 34.19
C SER A 614 -9.60 -7.42 35.45
N CYS A 615 -8.35 -7.29 35.89
CA CYS A 615 -7.81 -8.01 37.04
C CYS A 615 -7.19 -7.02 38.03
N ILE A 616 -7.95 -6.71 39.07
CA ILE A 616 -7.56 -5.82 40.16
C ILE A 616 -7.81 -6.58 41.47
N ASP A 617 -6.73 -6.85 42.20
CA ASP A 617 -6.77 -7.56 43.48
C ASP A 617 -6.67 -6.56 44.64
N LEU A 618 -7.65 -6.62 45.55
CA LEU A 618 -7.75 -5.78 46.75
C LEU A 618 -7.66 -6.66 47.99
N ASP A 619 -6.53 -6.59 48.69
CA ASP A 619 -6.32 -7.25 49.98
C ASP A 619 -6.41 -6.23 51.10
N ILE A 620 -7.28 -6.47 52.08
CA ILE A 620 -7.47 -5.62 53.27
C ILE A 620 -7.20 -6.43 54.52
N ASP A 621 -6.16 -6.08 55.27
CA ASP A 621 -5.84 -6.66 56.58
C ASP A 621 -6.12 -5.65 57.71
N PHE A 622 -7.08 -6.00 58.56
CA PHE A 622 -7.40 -5.27 59.78
C PHE A 622 -6.98 -6.07 61.02
N ASP A 623 -5.94 -5.59 61.71
CA ASP A 623 -5.35 -6.25 62.88
C ASP A 623 -5.69 -5.49 64.18
N VAL A 624 -6.56 -6.06 65.01
CA VAL A 624 -6.84 -5.56 66.36
C VAL A 624 -5.87 -6.18 67.36
N SER A 625 -4.76 -5.48 67.61
CA SER A 625 -3.69 -5.96 68.49
C SER A 625 -4.12 -6.09 69.95
N ASP A 626 -4.78 -5.07 70.52
CA ASP A 626 -5.16 -5.05 71.94
C ASP A 626 -6.52 -4.36 72.13
N LEU A 627 -7.30 -4.85 73.10
CA LEU A 627 -8.50 -4.18 73.62
C LEU A 627 -8.34 -4.10 75.14
N ASN A 628 -8.48 -2.94 75.76
CA ASN A 628 -8.36 -2.74 77.20
C ASN A 628 -9.61 -2.04 77.73
N PHE A 629 -10.10 -2.46 78.90
CA PHE A 629 -11.25 -1.83 79.56
C PHE A 629 -10.74 -1.02 80.76
N ASN A 630 -11.01 0.28 80.78
CA ASN A 630 -10.61 1.13 81.90
C ASN A 630 -11.58 0.92 83.08
N GLU A 631 -11.07 0.50 84.25
CA GLU A 631 -11.93 0.01 85.34
C GLU A 631 -12.52 1.09 86.26
N TRP A 632 -11.99 2.32 86.22
CA TRP A 632 -12.43 3.43 87.09
C TRP A 632 -13.10 4.58 86.32
N GLY A 633 -13.23 4.45 85.01
CA GLY A 633 -13.99 5.33 84.12
C GLY A 633 -14.77 4.50 83.10
N PRO A 634 -15.80 5.02 82.44
CA PRO A 634 -16.53 4.27 81.43
C PRO A 634 -15.79 4.31 80.08
N SER A 635 -14.49 3.97 80.04
CA SER A 635 -13.67 4.01 78.81
C SER A 635 -13.01 2.69 78.43
N ILE A 636 -12.72 2.55 77.14
CA ILE A 636 -12.14 1.38 76.46
C ILE A 636 -11.03 1.89 75.56
N ASP A 637 -9.87 1.25 75.61
CA ASP A 637 -8.77 1.50 74.68
C ASP A 637 -8.70 0.36 73.64
N LEU A 638 -8.85 0.69 72.36
CA LEU A 638 -8.70 -0.23 71.23
C LEU A 638 -7.43 0.12 70.47
N THR A 639 -6.47 -0.80 70.39
CA THR A 639 -5.29 -0.65 69.53
C THR A 639 -5.44 -1.49 68.28
N ALA A 640 -5.45 -0.84 67.11
CA ALA A 640 -5.60 -1.49 65.82
C ALA A 640 -4.59 -0.96 64.79
N SER A 641 -4.38 -1.73 63.73
CA SER A 641 -3.70 -1.30 62.49
C SER A 641 -4.49 -1.77 61.28
N LEU A 642 -4.40 -1.01 60.19
CA LEU A 642 -5.04 -1.32 58.93
C LEU A 642 -3.95 -1.34 57.85
N SER A 643 -3.96 -2.35 56.99
CA SER A 643 -3.19 -2.39 55.75
C SER A 643 -4.15 -2.74 54.63
N ALA A 644 -4.09 -2.00 53.53
CA ALA A 644 -4.83 -2.30 52.32
C ALA A 644 -3.86 -2.23 51.13
N THR A 645 -3.90 -3.22 50.26
CA THR A 645 -3.10 -3.24 49.02
C THR A 645 -4.01 -3.46 47.83
N VAL A 646 -3.83 -2.63 46.81
CA VAL A 646 -4.48 -2.74 45.51
C VAL A 646 -3.42 -3.09 44.48
N ASP A 647 -3.53 -4.27 43.89
CA ASP A 647 -2.64 -4.78 42.84
C ASP A 647 -3.38 -4.75 41.50
N VAL A 648 -2.92 -3.88 40.58
CA VAL A 648 -3.47 -3.77 39.23
C VAL A 648 -2.62 -4.57 38.26
N TYR A 649 -3.17 -5.66 37.74
CA TYR A 649 -2.49 -6.55 36.79
C TYR A 649 -2.79 -6.16 35.33
N ARG A 650 -4.07 -5.98 35.00
CA ARG A 650 -4.54 -5.61 33.66
C ARG A 650 -5.95 -5.02 33.69
N ILE A 651 -6.26 -4.14 32.76
CA ILE A 651 -7.55 -3.43 32.69
C ILE A 651 -8.18 -3.68 31.31
N LYS A 652 -9.40 -4.23 31.28
CA LYS A 652 -10.16 -4.39 30.02
C LYS A 652 -10.58 -3.02 29.49
N ILE A 653 -10.39 -2.78 28.20
CA ILE A 653 -10.89 -1.54 27.57
C ILE A 653 -12.38 -1.73 27.26
N PRO A 654 -13.27 -0.82 27.70
CA PRO A 654 -14.69 -0.89 27.36
C PRO A 654 -14.92 -0.82 25.84
N ASP A 655 -15.92 -1.57 25.35
CA ASP A 655 -16.27 -1.60 23.91
C ASP A 655 -16.59 -0.21 23.34
N GLU A 656 -17.16 0.68 24.16
CA GLU A 656 -17.47 2.07 23.77
C GLU A 656 -16.20 2.85 23.40
N VAL A 657 -15.12 2.68 24.17
CA VAL A 657 -13.82 3.30 23.90
C VAL A 657 -13.19 2.67 22.65
N LEU A 658 -13.31 1.34 22.48
CA LEU A 658 -12.84 0.65 21.28
C LEU A 658 -13.57 1.11 20.00
N ASP A 659 -14.85 1.45 20.11
CA ASP A 659 -15.62 1.98 18.99
C ASP A 659 -15.26 3.45 18.68
N GLU A 660 -14.84 4.24 19.68
CA GLU A 660 -14.30 5.59 19.46
C GLU A 660 -12.91 5.57 18.79
N LEU A 661 -12.12 4.52 19.02
CA LEU A 661 -10.83 4.29 18.36
C LEU A 661 -10.96 3.82 16.89
N LYS A 662 -12.19 3.65 16.40
CA LYS A 662 -12.48 3.38 14.98
C LYS A 662 -12.86 4.68 14.28
N SER A 663 -11.93 5.18 13.47
CA SER A 663 -12.21 6.26 12.52
C SER A 663 -12.63 5.69 11.16
N ASP A 664 -13.08 6.54 10.23
CA ASP A 664 -13.55 6.10 8.90
C ASP A 664 -12.50 5.29 8.10
N ASN A 665 -11.19 5.55 8.30
CA ASN A 665 -10.09 4.93 7.53
C ASN A 665 -9.06 4.17 8.39
N THR A 666 -9.08 4.32 9.71
CA THR A 666 -8.10 3.72 10.63
C THR A 666 -8.82 3.11 11.81
N THR A 667 -8.54 1.84 12.08
CA THR A 667 -9.02 1.12 13.25
C THR A 667 -7.82 0.67 14.08
N VAL A 668 -7.77 1.14 15.32
CA VAL A 668 -6.80 0.69 16.32
C VAL A 668 -7.52 -0.27 17.26
N SER A 669 -6.96 -1.46 17.45
CA SER A 669 -7.55 -2.49 18.30
C SER A 669 -6.56 -2.92 19.38
N LEU A 670 -6.99 -2.80 20.64
CA LEU A 670 -6.29 -3.27 21.83
C LEU A 670 -7.35 -3.71 22.86
N GLU A 671 -7.43 -5.00 23.18
CA GLU A 671 -8.54 -5.50 24.02
C GLU A 671 -8.33 -5.19 25.52
N VAL A 672 -7.08 -5.18 25.98
CA VAL A 672 -6.70 -5.11 27.39
C VAL A 672 -5.41 -4.31 27.55
N ILE A 673 -5.31 -3.53 28.62
CA ILE A 673 -4.10 -2.79 29.02
C ILE A 673 -3.40 -3.56 30.15
N PRO A 674 -2.31 -4.29 29.88
CA PRO A 674 -1.52 -4.93 30.92
C PRO A 674 -0.69 -3.91 31.71
N SER A 675 -0.26 -4.28 32.92
CA SER A 675 0.50 -3.41 33.83
C SER A 675 1.79 -2.87 33.21
N ASP A 676 2.50 -3.66 32.40
CA ASP A 676 3.69 -3.21 31.68
C ASP A 676 3.40 -2.14 30.62
N LEU A 677 2.22 -2.18 29.99
CA LEU A 677 1.81 -1.14 29.04
C LEU A 677 1.57 0.20 29.74
N ILE A 678 1.01 0.19 30.96
CA ILE A 678 0.86 1.39 31.79
C ILE A 678 2.24 1.95 32.14
N ARG A 679 3.19 1.10 32.53
CA ARG A 679 4.58 1.52 32.79
C ARG A 679 5.24 2.13 31.56
N LEU A 680 5.02 1.54 30.38
CA LEU A 680 5.52 2.08 29.12
C LEU A 680 4.93 3.46 28.81
N GLY A 681 3.62 3.63 28.98
CA GLY A 681 2.96 4.92 28.81
C GLY A 681 3.57 6.01 29.71
N LEU A 682 3.82 5.70 30.98
CA LEU A 682 4.45 6.62 31.93
C LEU A 682 5.91 6.92 31.59
N ASP A 683 6.67 5.94 31.10
CA ASP A 683 8.05 6.13 30.64
C ASP A 683 8.13 7.02 29.40
N ILE A 684 7.25 6.81 28.41
CA ILE A 684 7.15 7.67 27.22
C ILE A 684 6.75 9.09 27.63
N ALA A 685 5.71 9.24 28.46
CA ALA A 685 5.25 10.54 28.93
C ALA A 685 6.32 11.30 29.73
N SER A 686 7.18 10.60 30.47
CA SER A 686 8.30 11.20 31.22
C SER A 686 9.40 11.80 30.33
N ARG A 687 9.43 11.43 29.04
CA ARG A 687 10.40 11.95 28.05
C ARG A 687 9.92 13.20 27.33
N LEU A 688 8.66 13.59 27.50
CA LEU A 688 8.12 14.84 26.96
C LEU A 688 8.80 16.05 27.61
N ASP A 689 9.09 17.07 26.80
CA ASP A 689 9.63 18.35 27.30
C ASP A 689 8.64 19.05 28.25
N GLU A 690 7.35 18.95 27.95
CA GLU A 690 6.24 19.34 28.82
C GLU A 690 5.40 18.08 29.10
N PRO A 691 5.43 17.53 30.32
CA PRO A 691 4.64 16.35 30.65
C PRO A 691 3.15 16.66 30.50
N LEU A 692 2.38 15.67 30.07
CA LEU A 692 0.92 15.78 30.10
C LEU A 692 0.49 15.95 31.56
N SER A 693 -0.32 16.97 31.84
CA SER A 693 -0.88 17.21 33.16
C SER A 693 -2.39 17.37 33.13
N ASP A 694 -3.04 17.01 34.23
CA ASP A 694 -4.47 17.23 34.46
C ASP A 694 -4.72 17.69 35.91
N GLU A 695 -5.82 18.40 36.14
CA GLU A 695 -6.18 18.91 37.47
C GLU A 695 -7.08 17.89 38.20
N VAL A 696 -6.55 17.26 39.24
CA VAL A 696 -7.26 16.28 40.06
C VAL A 696 -7.70 16.92 41.38
N ASN A 697 -9.00 16.84 41.68
CA ASN A 697 -9.52 17.31 42.96
C ASN A 697 -9.36 16.21 44.03
N LEU A 698 -8.54 16.48 45.04
CA LEU A 698 -8.27 15.55 46.16
C LEU A 698 -9.12 15.82 47.42
N GLY A 699 -10.24 16.55 47.29
CA GLY A 699 -11.14 16.90 48.39
C GLY A 699 -10.75 18.15 49.18
N GLY A 700 -9.69 18.86 48.76
CA GLY A 700 -9.21 20.12 49.35
C GLY A 700 -9.74 21.40 48.67
N ASP A 701 -9.31 22.57 49.18
CA ASP A 701 -9.70 23.89 48.62
C ASP A 701 -9.01 24.21 47.27
N GLU A 702 -7.96 23.47 46.89
CA GLU A 702 -7.17 23.66 45.66
C GLU A 702 -7.02 22.32 44.91
N ASP A 703 -7.19 22.35 43.59
CA ASP A 703 -6.98 21.20 42.71
C ASP A 703 -5.47 20.91 42.59
N TYR A 704 -5.11 19.63 42.51
CA TYR A 704 -3.73 19.18 42.36
C TYR A 704 -3.43 18.93 40.88
N GLU A 705 -2.45 19.66 40.34
CA GLU A 705 -1.91 19.38 39.01
C GLU A 705 -1.10 18.07 39.07
N LEU A 706 -1.65 17.04 38.44
CA LEU A 706 -1.04 15.74 38.26
C LEU A 706 -0.26 15.75 36.96
N ASP A 707 1.03 15.41 37.03
CA ASP A 707 1.81 15.03 35.86
C ASP A 707 1.66 13.52 35.60
N PHE A 708 1.31 13.12 34.37
CA PHE A 708 1.24 11.70 33.95
C PHE A 708 2.62 11.09 33.74
N THR A 709 3.42 11.07 34.81
CA THR A 709 4.76 10.49 34.84
C THR A 709 4.91 9.60 36.06
N THR A 710 5.94 8.75 36.09
CA THR A 710 6.24 7.92 37.26
C THR A 710 6.39 8.76 38.53
N GLU A 711 7.15 9.87 38.46
CA GLU A 711 7.35 10.77 39.60
C GLU A 711 6.08 11.54 39.98
N GLY A 712 5.26 11.90 38.99
CA GLY A 712 3.97 12.57 39.21
C GLY A 712 2.97 11.68 39.95
N LEU A 713 2.85 10.40 39.56
CA LEU A 713 2.01 9.42 40.25
C LEU A 713 2.51 9.09 41.67
N GLU A 714 3.82 8.96 41.86
CA GLU A 714 4.39 8.77 43.21
C GLU A 714 4.05 9.96 44.13
N LYS A 715 4.19 11.20 43.63
CA LYS A 715 3.82 12.41 44.38
C LYS A 715 2.33 12.50 44.67
N LEU A 716 1.49 12.14 43.70
CA LEU A 716 0.04 12.08 43.90
C LEU A 716 -0.30 11.10 45.03
N VAL A 717 0.23 9.87 44.96
CA VAL A 717 -0.05 8.85 45.99
C VAL A 717 0.43 9.31 47.36
N GLU A 718 1.62 9.91 47.46
CA GLU A 718 2.10 10.52 48.72
C GLU A 718 1.16 11.63 49.20
N ARG A 719 0.67 12.48 48.28
CA ARG A 719 -0.25 13.58 48.59
C ARG A 719 -1.61 13.09 49.07
N ILE A 720 -2.16 12.04 48.46
CA ILE A 720 -3.40 11.38 48.88
C ILE A 720 -3.29 10.98 50.36
N GLY A 721 -2.20 10.35 50.79
CA GLY A 721 -2.01 9.97 52.19
C GLY A 721 -2.03 11.16 53.16
N VAL A 722 -1.42 12.28 52.77
CA VAL A 722 -1.42 13.52 53.56
C VAL A 722 -2.80 14.16 53.61
N GLU A 723 -3.49 14.28 52.47
CA GLU A 723 -4.79 14.95 52.36
C GLU A 723 -5.88 14.16 53.07
N PHE A 724 -5.95 12.83 52.88
CA PHE A 724 -6.88 11.98 53.61
C PHE A 724 -6.63 12.01 55.13
N THR A 725 -5.37 12.11 55.57
CA THR A 725 -5.08 12.30 57.01
C THR A 725 -5.63 13.63 57.52
N SER A 726 -5.47 14.70 56.73
CA SER A 726 -5.96 16.04 57.05
C SER A 726 -7.49 16.11 57.11
N GLU A 727 -8.17 15.58 56.09
CA GLU A 727 -9.63 15.53 56.03
C GLU A 727 -10.22 14.63 57.13
N LEU A 728 -9.56 13.52 57.48
CA LEU A 728 -9.96 12.70 58.63
C LEU A 728 -9.90 13.50 59.94
N HIS A 729 -8.83 14.27 60.18
CA HIS A 729 -8.68 15.10 61.37
C HIS A 729 -9.70 16.24 61.40
N LYS A 730 -9.97 16.88 60.26
CA LYS A 730 -10.95 17.95 60.11
C LYS A 730 -12.37 17.44 60.32
N SER A 731 -12.74 16.31 59.71
CA SER A 731 -14.04 15.66 59.91
C SER A 731 -14.26 15.28 61.39
N ALA A 732 -13.23 14.76 62.06
CA ALA A 732 -13.29 14.45 63.49
C ALA A 732 -13.54 15.71 64.35
N GLU A 733 -12.89 16.83 64.02
CA GLU A 733 -13.09 18.12 64.71
C GLU A 733 -14.48 18.70 64.43
N GLU A 734 -14.97 18.64 63.18
CA GLU A 734 -16.29 19.14 62.80
C GLU A 734 -17.41 18.38 63.53
N VAL A 735 -17.35 17.04 63.56
CA VAL A 735 -18.32 16.21 64.29
C VAL A 735 -18.26 16.49 65.80
N SER A 736 -17.06 16.71 66.35
CA SER A 736 -16.88 17.10 67.75
C SER A 736 -17.47 18.48 68.07
N GLN A 737 -17.61 19.36 67.07
CA GLN A 737 -18.21 20.68 67.23
C GLN A 737 -19.73 20.68 67.02
N GLU A 738 -20.26 19.80 66.17
CA GLU A 738 -21.70 19.69 65.90
C GLU A 738 -22.49 19.00 67.03
N GLU A 739 -21.89 18.00 67.67
CA GLU A 739 -22.53 17.20 68.72
C GLU A 739 -21.98 17.57 70.12
N GLU A 740 -22.74 18.34 70.91
CA GLU A 740 -22.33 18.85 72.24
C GLU A 740 -21.91 17.76 73.26
N ASN A 741 -22.18 16.48 72.98
CA ASN A 741 -21.88 15.35 73.86
C ASN A 741 -20.84 14.37 73.29
N ILE A 742 -20.21 14.66 72.15
CA ILE A 742 -19.27 13.76 71.46
C ILE A 742 -17.92 14.47 71.26
N GLU A 743 -16.84 13.84 71.71
CA GLU A 743 -15.46 14.32 71.51
C GLU A 743 -14.70 13.23 70.75
N ILE A 744 -14.15 13.58 69.58
CA ILE A 744 -13.44 12.67 68.69
C ILE A 744 -11.99 13.15 68.51
N ASP A 745 -11.04 12.37 68.97
CA ASP A 745 -9.61 12.61 68.74
C ASP A 745 -9.06 11.61 67.73
N MET A 746 -8.71 12.10 66.54
CA MET A 746 -8.04 11.31 65.49
C MET A 746 -6.59 11.75 65.25
N SER A 747 -6.04 12.62 66.10
CA SER A 747 -4.68 13.16 65.93
C SER A 747 -3.58 12.12 65.97
N GLY A 748 -3.85 10.94 66.55
CA GLY A 748 -2.94 9.78 66.58
C GLY A 748 -2.98 8.89 65.34
N VAL A 749 -3.88 9.16 64.38
CA VAL A 749 -4.02 8.40 63.14
C VAL A 749 -3.26 9.11 62.03
N GLN A 750 -2.38 8.37 61.35
CA GLN A 750 -1.67 8.81 60.16
C GLN A 750 -1.90 7.79 59.05
N ILE A 751 -2.29 8.24 57.86
CA ILE A 751 -2.40 7.39 56.69
C ILE A 751 -1.08 7.47 55.92
N ILE A 752 -0.46 6.32 55.70
CA ILE A 752 0.77 6.18 54.90
C ILE A 752 0.38 5.50 53.61
N THR A 753 0.68 6.13 52.50
CA THR A 753 0.47 5.60 51.16
C THR A 753 1.81 5.36 50.49
N SER A 754 1.92 4.31 49.70
CA SER A 754 3.07 4.06 48.83
C SER A 754 2.65 3.38 47.55
N LEU A 755 3.41 3.64 46.50
CA LEU A 755 3.24 3.07 45.17
C LEU A 755 4.50 2.26 44.84
N GLU A 756 4.32 0.98 44.54
CA GLU A 756 5.39 0.03 44.24
C GLU A 756 5.25 -0.50 42.81
N ASN A 757 6.36 -1.07 42.29
CA ASN A 757 6.42 -1.71 40.97
C ASN A 757 6.07 -0.78 39.79
N LEU A 758 6.50 0.50 39.84
CA LEU A 758 6.39 1.40 38.69
C LEU A 758 7.62 1.39 37.77
N GLY A 759 8.73 0.79 38.20
CA GLY A 759 9.98 0.77 37.45
C GLY A 759 10.26 -0.56 36.76
N GLY A 760 10.98 -0.51 35.63
CA GLY A 760 11.57 -1.68 34.99
C GLY A 760 10.61 -2.47 34.12
N ILE A 761 10.35 -1.97 32.92
CA ILE A 761 9.65 -2.72 31.86
C ILE A 761 10.58 -3.83 31.39
N GLY A 762 10.06 -5.07 31.34
CA GLY A 762 10.78 -6.22 30.83
C GLY A 762 11.21 -6.09 29.35
N THR A 763 11.68 -7.20 28.79
CA THR A 763 11.93 -7.29 27.33
C THR A 763 10.66 -7.53 26.52
N SER A 764 9.57 -7.91 27.18
CA SER A 764 8.23 -8.11 26.60
C SER A 764 7.20 -7.48 27.53
N ILE A 765 6.03 -7.14 27.00
CA ILE A 765 4.89 -6.65 27.75
C ILE A 765 4.12 -7.82 28.35
N GLY A 766 3.83 -7.73 29.64
CA GLY A 766 2.96 -8.67 30.32
C GLY A 766 2.27 -8.08 31.54
N ASP A 767 1.55 -8.94 32.22
CA ASP A 767 0.81 -8.67 33.45
C ASP A 767 1.42 -9.41 34.66
N GLU A 768 2.60 -10.04 34.54
CA GLU A 768 3.18 -10.85 35.63
C GLU A 768 3.47 -10.06 36.92
N THR A 769 3.68 -8.74 36.79
CA THR A 769 4.01 -7.87 37.93
C THR A 769 2.97 -6.76 38.05
N PRO A 770 2.15 -6.72 39.11
CA PRO A 770 1.12 -5.70 39.26
C PRO A 770 1.72 -4.35 39.65
N ILE A 771 1.02 -3.27 39.31
CA ILE A 771 1.24 -1.96 39.93
C ILE A 771 0.55 -2.01 41.29
N ARG A 772 1.33 -1.82 42.37
CA ARG A 772 0.85 -2.02 43.74
C ARG A 772 0.70 -0.69 44.45
N LEU A 773 -0.53 -0.32 44.79
CA LEU A 773 -0.84 0.77 45.69
C LEU A 773 -1.07 0.21 47.08
N SER A 774 -0.29 0.64 48.07
CA SER A 774 -0.46 0.22 49.46
C SER A 774 -0.86 1.41 50.33
N VAL A 775 -1.92 1.22 51.12
CA VAL A 775 -2.38 2.16 52.15
C VAL A 775 -2.23 1.49 53.50
N SER A 776 -1.46 2.09 54.40
CA SER A 776 -1.23 1.57 55.74
C SER A 776 -1.54 2.62 56.79
N ILE A 777 -2.36 2.25 57.76
CA ILE A 777 -2.52 2.97 59.02
C ILE A 777 -1.70 2.21 60.06
N PRO A 778 -0.55 2.75 60.50
CA PRO A 778 0.25 2.12 61.53
C PRO A 778 -0.54 2.05 62.83
N LYS A 779 -0.06 1.24 63.80
CA LYS A 779 -0.76 0.99 65.06
C LYS A 779 -1.21 2.30 65.72
N PHE A 780 -2.51 2.47 65.83
CA PHE A 780 -3.16 3.58 66.51
C PHE A 780 -3.97 3.04 67.69
N THR A 781 -4.07 3.85 68.75
CA THR A 781 -4.91 3.54 69.91
C THR A 781 -6.07 4.52 69.95
N PHE A 782 -7.27 3.97 69.88
CA PHE A 782 -8.52 4.67 70.10
C PHE A 782 -8.92 4.54 71.58
N GLU A 783 -9.30 5.65 72.23
CA GLU A 783 -9.97 5.64 73.53
C GLU A 783 -11.45 6.01 73.35
N GLY A 784 -12.35 5.05 73.56
CA GLY A 784 -13.80 5.23 73.50
C GLY A 784 -14.42 5.15 74.88
N GLY A 785 -15.14 6.19 75.31
CA GLY A 785 -15.73 6.18 76.65
C GLY A 785 -16.33 7.47 77.13
N VAL A 786 -16.91 7.45 78.32
CA VAL A 786 -17.44 8.67 78.95
C VAL A 786 -16.28 9.52 79.48
N THR A 787 -15.93 10.58 78.75
CA THR A 787 -14.74 11.41 78.97
C THR A 787 -14.83 12.25 80.25
N ASN A 788 -16.04 12.58 80.71
CA ASN A 788 -16.27 13.27 81.99
C ASN A 788 -16.42 12.32 83.21
N GLY A 789 -16.08 11.04 83.03
CA GLY A 789 -16.06 10.00 84.07
C GLY A 789 -17.43 9.61 84.62
N TRP A 790 -17.47 8.80 85.68
CA TRP A 790 -18.74 8.33 86.29
C TRP A 790 -19.67 9.47 86.76
N ASN A 791 -19.15 10.68 86.96
CA ASN A 791 -19.96 11.84 87.36
C ASN A 791 -20.92 12.27 86.24
N GLY A 792 -20.53 12.24 84.96
CA GLY A 792 -21.43 12.59 83.85
C GLY A 792 -22.56 11.59 83.64
N ILE A 793 -22.29 10.30 83.86
CA ILE A 793 -23.34 9.26 83.89
C ILE A 793 -24.34 9.50 85.03
N LEU A 794 -23.85 9.90 86.21
CA LEU A 794 -24.68 10.12 87.40
C LEU A 794 -25.48 11.43 87.34
N ASP A 795 -24.97 12.45 86.66
CA ASP A 795 -25.60 13.77 86.52
C ASP A 795 -26.57 13.83 85.32
N GLY A 796 -26.62 12.79 84.48
CA GLY A 796 -27.57 12.67 83.37
C GLY A 796 -27.15 13.36 82.07
N GLU A 797 -25.93 13.90 82.02
CA GLU A 797 -25.28 14.52 80.85
C GLU A 797 -23.90 13.85 80.61
N PRO A 798 -23.88 12.56 80.19
CA PRO A 798 -22.63 11.89 79.87
C PRO A 798 -22.07 12.43 78.55
N THR A 799 -20.84 12.94 78.58
CA THR A 799 -20.08 13.22 77.36
C THR A 799 -19.42 11.92 76.91
N VAL A 800 -19.81 11.41 75.75
CA VAL A 800 -19.35 10.12 75.24
C VAL A 800 -18.35 10.38 74.12
N GLY A 801 -17.08 10.06 74.34
CA GLY A 801 -16.14 9.90 73.25
C GLY A 801 -16.49 8.63 72.48
N VAL A 802 -17.05 8.79 71.28
CA VAL A 802 -17.33 7.69 70.35
C VAL A 802 -16.66 8.01 69.03
N VAL A 803 -15.80 7.11 68.56
CA VAL A 803 -15.33 7.12 67.18
C VAL A 803 -16.46 6.68 66.26
N THR A 804 -16.81 7.54 65.31
CA THR A 804 -17.02 7.17 63.90
C THR A 804 -17.21 8.44 63.06
N ALA A 805 -16.23 8.76 62.21
CA ALA A 805 -16.43 9.58 61.02
C ALA A 805 -15.96 8.76 59.81
N LEU A 806 -16.74 7.73 59.45
CA LEU A 806 -16.73 7.10 58.13
C LEU A 806 -18.19 6.78 57.80
N GLN A 807 -18.66 7.23 56.64
CA GLN A 807 -20.00 6.91 56.16
C GLN A 807 -20.03 5.42 55.73
N SER A 808 -21.13 4.70 56.02
CA SER A 808 -21.40 3.26 55.78
C SER A 808 -21.07 2.28 56.96
N PRO A 809 -21.26 0.93 56.88
CA PRO A 809 -21.81 0.00 57.91
C PRO A 809 -21.15 -0.05 59.31
N ILE A 810 -20.03 0.64 59.50
CA ILE A 810 -19.37 0.84 60.79
C ILE A 810 -20.31 1.54 61.80
N ILE A 811 -21.26 2.38 61.36
CA ILE A 811 -22.30 2.96 62.25
C ILE A 811 -23.17 1.87 62.92
N ASN A 812 -23.45 0.77 62.22
CA ASN A 812 -24.17 -0.36 62.80
C ASN A 812 -23.26 -1.20 63.72
N VAL A 813 -21.96 -1.29 63.42
CA VAL A 813 -20.95 -1.86 64.31
C VAL A 813 -20.80 -1.04 65.59
N ALA A 814 -20.80 0.29 65.52
CA ALA A 814 -20.74 1.19 66.67
C ALA A 814 -22.00 1.10 67.55
N LYS A 815 -23.20 1.03 66.95
CA LYS A 815 -24.45 0.72 67.68
C LYS A 815 -24.41 -0.66 68.33
N THR A 816 -23.79 -1.64 67.68
CA THR A 816 -23.60 -2.98 68.24
C THR A 816 -22.58 -2.99 69.37
N PHE A 817 -21.51 -2.19 69.25
CA PHE A 817 -20.52 -1.97 70.30
C PHE A 817 -21.13 -1.24 71.52
N GLN A 818 -22.02 -0.28 71.27
CA GLN A 818 -22.84 0.37 72.29
C GLN A 818 -23.79 -0.63 72.99
N ASN A 819 -24.43 -1.52 72.23
CA ASN A 819 -25.25 -2.62 72.77
C ASN A 819 -24.39 -3.64 73.55
N LEU A 820 -23.16 -3.89 73.10
CA LEU A 820 -22.20 -4.79 73.76
C LEU A 820 -21.74 -4.19 75.10
N LEU A 821 -21.42 -2.90 75.15
CA LEU A 821 -21.07 -2.18 76.38
C LEU A 821 -22.20 -2.19 77.42
N THR A 822 -23.44 -2.05 76.97
CA THR A 822 -24.63 -2.09 77.83
C THR A 822 -24.96 -3.50 78.30
N ASN A 823 -24.79 -4.53 77.47
CA ASN A 823 -25.01 -5.93 77.82
C ASN A 823 -23.92 -6.52 78.75
N VAL A 824 -22.65 -6.11 78.60
CA VAL A 824 -21.55 -6.46 79.53
C VAL A 824 -21.89 -6.06 80.97
N GLY A 825 -22.50 -4.88 81.16
CA GLY A 825 -22.95 -4.40 82.47
C GLY A 825 -24.08 -5.22 83.11
N VAL A 826 -24.93 -5.85 82.29
CA VAL A 826 -26.09 -6.66 82.75
C VAL A 826 -25.68 -8.12 83.01
N GLN A 827 -24.85 -8.70 82.15
CA GLN A 827 -24.44 -10.11 82.25
C GLN A 827 -23.38 -10.38 83.34
N PHE A 828 -22.63 -9.38 83.80
CA PHE A 828 -21.72 -9.52 84.95
C PHE A 828 -22.44 -10.01 86.23
N LEU A 829 -23.76 -9.87 86.31
CA LEU A 829 -24.59 -10.26 87.46
C LEU A 829 -25.08 -11.72 87.40
N GLU A 830 -24.93 -12.44 86.28
CA GLU A 830 -25.43 -13.80 86.08
C GLU A 830 -24.30 -14.78 85.74
N MET A 831 -23.45 -15.12 86.72
CA MET A 831 -22.25 -15.94 86.49
C MET A 831 -22.50 -17.46 86.60
N SER A 832 -22.39 -18.18 85.48
CA SER A 832 -22.18 -19.64 85.39
C SER A 832 -21.65 -20.04 83.99
N GLY A 833 -20.33 -20.21 83.81
CA GLY A 833 -19.77 -20.70 82.54
C GLY A 833 -18.25 -20.51 82.32
N SER A 834 -17.72 -21.04 81.22
CA SER A 834 -16.30 -21.06 80.80
C SER A 834 -15.79 -19.79 80.10
N GLY A 835 -16.55 -18.70 80.14
CA GLY A 835 -16.22 -17.38 79.58
C GLY A 835 -17.41 -16.43 79.75
N LEU A 836 -17.31 -15.21 79.21
CA LEU A 836 -18.44 -14.29 79.02
C LEU A 836 -18.89 -14.38 77.56
N ASN A 837 -20.16 -14.72 77.32
CA ASN A 837 -20.75 -14.75 75.98
C ASN A 837 -21.61 -13.51 75.82
N LEU A 838 -21.12 -12.55 75.05
CA LEU A 838 -21.84 -11.33 74.74
C LEU A 838 -22.69 -11.59 73.50
N ASP A 839 -23.99 -11.51 73.68
CA ASP A 839 -25.02 -11.71 72.68
C ASP A 839 -26.08 -10.61 72.79
N ASN A 840 -27.04 -10.59 71.86
CA ASN A 840 -28.17 -9.67 71.87
C ASN A 840 -29.35 -10.26 72.65
N ASN A 841 -29.22 -10.40 73.97
CA ASN A 841 -30.25 -10.98 74.85
C ASN A 841 -30.66 -12.43 74.50
N GLY A 842 -29.69 -13.28 74.19
CA GLY A 842 -29.87 -14.70 73.87
C GLY A 842 -29.91 -15.04 72.37
N ASP A 843 -29.83 -14.03 71.49
CA ASP A 843 -29.72 -14.19 70.04
C ASP A 843 -28.33 -13.69 69.55
N PRO A 844 -27.73 -14.32 68.52
CA PRO A 844 -26.45 -13.87 67.96
C PRO A 844 -26.55 -12.45 67.39
N PHE A 845 -25.42 -11.75 67.30
CA PHE A 845 -25.37 -10.49 66.57
C PHE A 845 -25.51 -10.79 65.08
N GLU A 846 -26.31 -9.98 64.40
CA GLU A 846 -26.62 -10.11 62.98
C GLU A 846 -26.25 -8.79 62.30
N PHE A 847 -25.41 -8.89 61.27
CA PHE A 847 -24.94 -7.77 60.47
C PHE A 847 -25.26 -8.05 59.01
N SER A 848 -26.00 -7.18 58.36
CA SER A 848 -26.22 -7.25 56.92
C SER A 848 -25.38 -6.20 56.21
N PHE A 849 -24.71 -6.64 55.15
CA PHE A 849 -24.13 -5.82 54.12
C PHE A 849 -25.11 -5.80 52.96
N GLU A 850 -25.52 -4.60 52.53
CA GLU A 850 -26.22 -4.46 51.27
C GLU A 850 -25.22 -4.74 50.12
N PRO A 851 -25.64 -5.37 49.02
CA PRO A 851 -24.79 -5.57 47.85
C PRO A 851 -24.16 -4.24 47.43
N LEU A 852 -22.82 -4.22 47.29
CA LEU A 852 -22.08 -3.09 46.73
C LEU A 852 -22.57 -2.91 45.29
N GLY A 853 -23.28 -1.80 45.04
CA GLY A 853 -24.06 -1.55 43.81
C GLY A 853 -25.46 -0.97 44.08
N ALA A 854 -25.95 -1.01 45.33
CA ALA A 854 -27.21 -0.36 45.72
C ALA A 854 -27.05 1.14 46.08
N ASP A 855 -25.84 1.58 46.44
CA ASP A 855 -25.51 2.97 46.77
C ASP A 855 -24.49 3.56 45.76
N PRO A 856 -24.90 4.53 44.91
CA PRO A 856 -24.06 5.10 43.85
C PRO A 856 -22.91 6.00 44.34
N SER A 857 -22.73 6.14 45.66
CA SER A 857 -21.67 6.99 46.24
C SER A 857 -20.31 6.28 46.35
N PHE A 858 -20.28 4.94 46.47
CA PHE A 858 -19.04 4.19 46.68
C PHE A 858 -18.28 3.89 45.37
N SER A 859 -18.99 3.85 44.25
CA SER A 859 -18.42 3.66 42.90
C SER A 859 -17.74 4.92 42.35
N TYR A 860 -17.87 6.06 43.03
CA TYR A 860 -17.54 7.38 42.47
C TYR A 860 -16.15 7.92 42.86
N GLU A 861 -15.47 7.35 43.86
CA GLU A 861 -14.37 8.05 44.55
C GLU A 861 -13.00 7.36 44.48
N LEU A 862 -12.91 6.06 44.18
CA LEU A 862 -11.62 5.34 44.21
C LEU A 862 -10.81 5.46 42.89
N LEU A 863 -11.43 5.85 41.77
CA LEU A 863 -10.79 5.93 40.45
C LEU A 863 -11.20 7.19 39.66
N ALA A 864 -11.29 8.33 40.34
CA ALA A 864 -11.50 9.64 39.70
C ALA A 864 -10.23 10.16 38.98
N PHE A 865 -9.68 9.34 38.07
CA PHE A 865 -8.49 9.63 37.28
C PHE A 865 -8.77 9.74 35.78
N THR A 866 -10.04 9.65 35.38
CA THR A 866 -10.51 9.80 34.00
C THR A 866 -11.61 10.86 33.93
N ALA A 867 -11.56 11.68 32.88
CA ALA A 867 -12.48 12.81 32.66
C ALA A 867 -13.93 12.40 32.32
N GLU A 868 -14.24 11.10 32.27
CA GLU A 868 -15.60 10.58 32.20
C GLU A 868 -15.71 9.29 33.05
N PRO A 869 -16.86 9.04 33.72
CA PRO A 869 -17.01 7.94 34.66
C PRO A 869 -17.09 6.61 33.90
N THR A 870 -15.95 5.94 33.74
CA THR A 870 -15.96 4.51 33.43
C THR A 870 -16.49 3.78 34.66
N GLU A 871 -17.67 3.17 34.52
CA GLU A 871 -18.29 2.31 35.54
C GLU A 871 -17.40 1.08 35.76
N ILE A 872 -16.36 1.20 36.59
CA ILE A 872 -15.74 0.02 37.19
C ILE A 872 -16.72 -0.48 38.23
N ASP A 873 -17.50 -1.48 37.82
CA ASP A 873 -18.53 -2.07 38.65
C ASP A 873 -17.84 -2.76 39.83
N ALA A 874 -18.42 -2.64 41.03
CA ALA A 874 -17.79 -3.21 42.24
C ALA A 874 -17.55 -4.73 42.11
N SER A 875 -18.26 -5.39 41.17
CA SER A 875 -18.09 -6.77 40.77
C SER A 875 -16.75 -7.10 40.09
N ASP A 876 -15.95 -6.12 39.67
CA ASP A 876 -14.67 -6.36 38.99
C ASP A 876 -13.48 -6.39 39.97
N LEU A 877 -13.71 -6.00 41.22
CA LEU A 877 -12.74 -6.11 42.30
C LEU A 877 -12.69 -7.55 42.82
N ARG A 878 -11.48 -8.09 42.96
CA ARG A 878 -11.20 -9.40 43.58
C ARG A 878 -10.38 -9.18 44.86
N GLY A 879 -10.23 -10.23 45.66
CA GLY A 879 -9.36 -10.21 46.84
C GLY A 879 -10.06 -10.55 48.15
N ASP A 880 -9.32 -10.41 49.24
CA ASP A 880 -9.70 -10.91 50.56
C ASP A 880 -9.72 -9.78 51.60
N VAL A 881 -10.69 -9.85 52.52
CA VAL A 881 -10.76 -9.00 53.71
C VAL A 881 -10.47 -9.86 54.92
N THR A 882 -9.32 -9.60 55.55
CA THR A 882 -8.83 -10.33 56.72
C THR A 882 -9.03 -9.51 57.99
N PHE A 883 -9.65 -10.13 58.99
CA PHE A 883 -9.81 -9.59 60.33
C PHE A 883 -9.05 -10.45 61.33
N THR A 884 -8.11 -9.84 62.06
CA THR A 884 -7.37 -10.52 63.13
C THR A 884 -7.78 -9.97 64.50
N LEU A 885 -8.27 -10.85 65.37
CA LEU A 885 -8.78 -10.50 66.71
C LEU A 885 -7.71 -10.60 67.80
N PRO A 886 -7.83 -9.86 68.92
CA PRO A 886 -6.85 -9.91 70.01
C PRO A 886 -6.91 -11.23 70.77
N ASP A 887 -5.79 -11.65 71.37
CA ASP A 887 -5.69 -12.90 72.14
C ASP A 887 -6.71 -12.92 73.30
N GLY A 888 -7.52 -13.97 73.36
CA GLY A 888 -8.53 -14.18 74.41
C GLY A 888 -9.92 -13.61 74.13
N ILE A 889 -10.14 -12.96 72.97
CA ILE A 889 -11.47 -12.64 72.41
C ILE A 889 -11.66 -13.43 71.11
N THR A 890 -12.77 -14.16 71.02
CA THR A 890 -13.10 -14.97 69.84
C THR A 890 -14.57 -14.80 69.45
N LEU A 891 -14.87 -14.76 68.16
CA LEU A 891 -16.22 -14.86 67.61
C LEU A 891 -16.60 -16.33 67.45
N GLU A 892 -17.49 -16.83 68.32
CA GLU A 892 -18.07 -18.17 68.22
C GLU A 892 -19.30 -18.17 67.30
N ASN A 893 -19.47 -19.26 66.54
CA ASN A 893 -20.51 -19.41 65.52
C ASN A 893 -20.51 -18.28 64.48
N PHE A 894 -19.33 -17.77 64.13
CA PHE A 894 -19.20 -16.86 63.00
C PHE A 894 -19.60 -17.60 61.73
N GLN A 895 -20.68 -17.16 61.10
CA GLN A 895 -21.21 -17.73 59.87
C GLN A 895 -21.69 -16.62 58.95
N THR A 896 -21.31 -16.70 57.70
CA THR A 896 -21.90 -15.89 56.63
C THR A 896 -23.11 -16.63 56.03
N ALA A 897 -24.09 -15.89 55.51
CA ALA A 897 -25.26 -16.47 54.86
C ALA A 897 -24.91 -17.40 53.68
N ASN A 898 -23.81 -17.09 52.98
CA ASN A 898 -23.33 -17.83 51.80
C ASN A 898 -22.31 -18.92 52.15
N GLY A 899 -21.74 -18.89 53.37
CA GLY A 899 -20.79 -19.88 53.89
C GLY A 899 -19.38 -19.76 53.31
N TRP A 900 -18.97 -18.56 52.89
CA TRP A 900 -17.68 -18.29 52.23
C TRP A 900 -16.60 -17.80 53.20
N GLU A 901 -16.82 -17.93 54.51
CA GLU A 901 -15.83 -17.57 55.52
C GLU A 901 -14.70 -18.62 55.65
N LYS A 902 -13.45 -18.14 55.79
CA LYS A 902 -12.34 -18.93 56.32
C LYS A 902 -12.02 -18.45 57.72
N VAL A 903 -12.18 -19.33 58.71
CA VAL A 903 -11.86 -19.03 60.13
C VAL A 903 -10.69 -19.90 60.56
N GLU A 904 -9.58 -19.25 60.88
CA GLU A 904 -8.33 -19.89 61.27
C GLU A 904 -7.85 -19.38 62.64
N GLU A 905 -6.99 -20.15 63.30
CA GLU A 905 -6.32 -19.74 64.54
C GLU A 905 -4.82 -19.66 64.28
N VAL A 906 -4.29 -18.44 64.24
CA VAL A 906 -2.88 -18.14 63.96
C VAL A 906 -2.28 -17.50 65.21
N ASP A 907 -1.23 -18.11 65.76
CA ASP A 907 -0.56 -17.66 66.99
C ASP A 907 -1.48 -17.44 68.22
N GLY A 908 -2.54 -18.25 68.35
CA GLY A 908 -3.51 -18.17 69.45
C GLY A 908 -4.54 -17.04 69.29
N ARG A 909 -4.51 -16.33 68.15
CA ARG A 909 -5.46 -15.29 67.76
C ARG A 909 -6.36 -15.81 66.65
N GLN A 910 -7.64 -15.45 66.69
CA GLN A 910 -8.57 -15.83 65.64
C GLN A 910 -8.42 -14.89 64.44
N ARG A 911 -8.23 -15.47 63.26
CA ARG A 911 -8.19 -14.79 61.97
C ARG A 911 -9.41 -15.21 61.14
N ILE A 912 -10.10 -14.23 60.58
CA ILE A 912 -11.29 -14.44 59.75
C ILE A 912 -11.01 -13.80 58.41
N THR A 913 -11.13 -14.55 57.33
CA THR A 913 -10.90 -14.08 55.97
C THR A 913 -12.20 -14.25 55.18
N LEU A 914 -12.64 -13.17 54.55
CA LEU A 914 -13.85 -13.07 53.74
C LEU A 914 -13.43 -12.64 52.33
N SER A 915 -13.84 -13.38 51.30
CA SER A 915 -13.61 -12.96 49.91
C SER A 915 -14.49 -11.77 49.55
N LEU A 916 -13.96 -10.79 48.83
CA LEU A 916 -14.68 -9.58 48.41
C LEU A 916 -15.91 -9.89 47.53
N GLU A 917 -15.84 -10.96 46.72
CA GLU A 917 -16.96 -11.47 45.92
C GLU A 917 -18.18 -11.82 46.79
N SER A 918 -17.94 -12.30 48.02
CA SER A 918 -19.00 -12.60 48.98
C SER A 918 -19.70 -11.34 49.47
N LEU A 919 -18.89 -10.31 49.79
CA LEU A 919 -19.38 -9.04 50.29
C LEU A 919 -20.17 -8.29 49.21
N ASN A 920 -19.71 -8.35 47.95
CA ASN A 920 -20.39 -7.76 46.79
C ASN A 920 -21.77 -8.38 46.53
N ALA A 921 -21.93 -9.69 46.72
CA ALA A 921 -23.21 -10.38 46.55
C ALA A 921 -24.26 -10.00 47.61
N GLY A 922 -23.86 -9.27 48.66
CA GLY A 922 -24.67 -8.98 49.85
C GLY A 922 -24.63 -10.16 50.82
N GLU A 923 -24.13 -9.89 52.03
CA GLU A 923 -23.93 -10.91 53.06
C GLU A 923 -24.61 -10.56 54.38
N GLU A 924 -25.16 -11.59 55.03
CA GLU A 924 -25.59 -11.52 56.42
C GLU A 924 -24.60 -12.31 57.27
N ILE A 925 -23.92 -11.63 58.19
CA ILE A 925 -22.95 -12.21 59.11
C ILE A 925 -23.60 -12.37 60.47
N THR A 926 -23.53 -13.58 61.02
CA THR A 926 -24.01 -13.88 62.37
C THR A 926 -22.86 -14.33 63.27
N PHE A 927 -22.77 -13.79 64.49
CA PHE A 927 -21.74 -14.22 65.45
C PHE A 927 -22.10 -13.98 66.91
N THR A 928 -21.43 -14.69 67.81
CA THR A 928 -21.46 -14.45 69.27
C THR A 928 -20.06 -14.12 69.77
N VAL A 929 -19.90 -13.02 70.51
CA VAL A 929 -18.59 -12.62 71.03
C VAL A 929 -18.32 -13.39 72.33
N LYS A 930 -17.23 -14.15 72.38
CA LYS A 930 -16.77 -14.85 73.58
C LYS A 930 -15.49 -14.24 74.09
N VAL A 931 -15.54 -13.79 75.35
CA VAL A 931 -14.38 -13.28 76.08
C VAL A 931 -13.91 -14.34 77.08
N SER A 932 -12.65 -14.74 76.98
CA SER A 932 -12.08 -15.77 77.86
C SER A 932 -11.89 -15.24 79.29
N TRP A 933 -12.10 -16.10 80.30
CA TRP A 933 -11.81 -15.73 81.70
C TRP A 933 -10.33 -15.42 81.92
N TRP A 934 -9.43 -16.02 81.14
CA TRP A 934 -8.01 -15.73 81.23
C TRP A 934 -7.71 -14.28 80.85
N TYR A 935 -8.31 -13.79 79.76
CA TYR A 935 -8.24 -12.41 79.33
C TYR A 935 -8.86 -11.43 80.35
N VAL A 936 -10.04 -11.75 80.90
CA VAL A 936 -10.64 -10.93 81.97
C VAL A 936 -9.77 -10.89 83.25
N LEU A 937 -9.19 -12.03 83.63
CA LEU A 937 -8.32 -12.12 84.81
C LEU A 937 -6.96 -11.45 84.60
N SER A 938 -6.39 -11.48 83.38
CA SER A 938 -5.13 -10.80 83.06
C SER A 938 -5.26 -9.27 83.09
N GLN A 939 -6.45 -8.73 82.85
CA GLN A 939 -6.75 -7.31 83.03
C GLN A 939 -6.93 -6.94 84.53
N ILE A 940 -7.54 -7.83 85.34
CA ILE A 940 -7.95 -7.53 86.73
C ILE A 940 -6.95 -8.03 87.84
N TRP A 941 -5.96 -8.87 87.55
CA TRP A 941 -5.13 -9.50 88.61
C TRP A 941 -4.23 -8.53 89.42
N ILE A 942 -3.98 -7.32 88.93
CA ILE A 942 -3.23 -6.27 89.65
C ILE A 942 -3.99 -5.80 90.92
N TYR A 943 -5.32 -5.85 90.93
CA TYR A 943 -6.13 -5.31 92.04
C TYR A 943 -6.18 -6.21 93.29
N PRO A 944 -6.36 -7.54 93.18
CA PRO A 944 -6.21 -8.44 94.33
C PRO A 944 -4.82 -8.33 94.95
N THR A 945 -3.77 -8.14 94.15
CA THR A 945 -2.39 -8.02 94.68
C THR A 945 -2.20 -6.69 95.42
N ILE A 946 -2.72 -5.57 94.91
CA ILE A 946 -2.72 -4.27 95.62
C ILE A 946 -3.58 -4.34 96.88
N LEU A 947 -4.80 -4.90 96.82
CA LEU A 947 -5.69 -5.03 97.97
C LEU A 947 -5.09 -5.97 99.04
N LEU A 948 -4.50 -7.10 98.63
CA LEU A 948 -3.79 -8.00 99.53
C LEU A 948 -2.56 -7.31 100.14
N SER A 949 -1.83 -6.51 99.37
CA SER A 949 -0.71 -5.72 99.88
C SER A 949 -1.16 -4.68 100.92
N LEU A 950 -2.29 -4.01 100.70
CA LEU A 950 -2.92 -3.06 101.63
C LEU A 950 -3.48 -3.77 102.87
N ILE A 951 -4.07 -4.96 102.73
CA ILE A 951 -4.52 -5.79 103.85
C ILE A 951 -3.32 -6.24 104.69
N VAL A 952 -2.25 -6.73 104.05
CA VAL A 952 -0.99 -7.10 104.71
C VAL A 952 -0.38 -5.89 105.41
N TRP A 953 -0.37 -4.72 104.77
CA TRP A 953 0.10 -3.46 105.36
C TRP A 953 -0.74 -3.03 106.56
N ARG A 954 -2.07 -3.08 106.46
CA ARG A 954 -3.02 -2.73 107.53
C ARG A 954 -2.95 -3.70 108.70
N VAL A 955 -2.71 -4.99 108.45
CA VAL A 955 -2.44 -6.01 109.46
C VAL A 955 -1.10 -5.76 110.16
N ARG A 956 -0.03 -5.41 109.41
CA ARG A 956 1.28 -5.02 109.97
C ARG A 956 1.18 -3.74 110.82
N ALA A 957 0.43 -2.74 110.35
CA ALA A 957 0.18 -1.48 111.07
C ALA A 957 -0.61 -1.70 112.37
N ARG A 958 -1.63 -2.57 112.36
CA ARG A 958 -2.37 -2.98 113.58
C ARG A 958 -1.50 -3.77 114.56
N ARG A 959 -0.61 -4.65 114.07
CA ARG A 959 0.35 -5.36 114.93
C ARG A 959 1.37 -4.41 115.58
N LYS A 960 1.89 -3.42 114.85
CA LYS A 960 2.76 -2.35 115.42
C LYS A 960 2.01 -1.49 116.46
N LYS A 961 0.75 -1.12 116.22
CA LYS A 961 -0.08 -0.41 117.22
C LYS A 961 -0.39 -1.26 118.46
N LYS A 962 -0.63 -2.58 118.32
CA LYS A 962 -0.80 -3.50 119.46
C LYS A 962 0.50 -3.73 120.24
N LYS A 963 1.67 -3.70 119.58
CA LYS A 963 2.98 -3.77 120.26
C LYS A 963 3.24 -2.51 121.08
N ARG A 964 3.05 -1.31 120.50
CA ARG A 964 3.14 -0.03 121.23
C ARG A 964 2.15 0.09 122.40
N LYS A 965 0.92 -0.44 122.26
CA LYS A 965 -0.07 -0.47 123.37
C LYS A 965 0.24 -1.48 124.46
N ARG A 966 1.01 -2.54 124.18
CA ARG A 966 1.48 -3.50 125.20
C ARG A 966 2.72 -2.98 125.93
N GLU A 967 3.62 -2.28 125.22
CA GLU A 967 4.79 -1.62 125.82
C GLU A 967 4.42 -0.44 126.74
N LEU A 968 3.26 0.19 126.54
CA LEU A 968 2.72 1.23 127.44
C LEU A 968 1.91 0.68 128.64
N ALA A 969 1.49 -0.58 128.61
CA ALA A 969 0.70 -1.20 129.68
C ALA A 969 1.56 -1.98 130.70
N ASP A 970 2.78 -2.40 130.33
CA ASP A 970 3.72 -3.10 131.23
C ASP A 970 4.61 -2.14 132.06
N ALA A 971 4.48 -0.81 131.91
CA ALA A 971 5.34 0.18 132.56
C ALA A 971 4.84 0.71 133.93
N GLU A 972 3.59 0.44 134.34
CA GLU A 972 3.00 1.01 135.57
C GLU A 972 2.82 0.03 136.75
N THR A 973 3.18 -1.25 136.62
CA THR A 973 3.06 -2.22 137.72
C THR A 973 4.29 -3.12 137.84
N LYS A 974 5.41 -2.58 138.34
CA LYS A 974 6.43 -3.29 139.14
C LYS A 974 7.58 -2.35 139.55
N ILE A 975 7.34 -1.56 140.59
CA ILE A 975 8.39 -1.05 141.48
C ILE A 975 8.00 -1.54 142.89
N VAL A 976 8.99 -2.08 143.61
CA VAL A 976 8.96 -2.61 145.00
C VAL A 976 8.68 -4.11 145.17
N SER A 977 9.73 -4.92 145.00
CA SER A 977 10.22 -5.79 146.09
C SER A 977 11.62 -6.35 145.74
N ALA A 978 12.56 -6.11 146.65
CA ALA A 978 13.94 -6.59 146.77
C ALA A 978 14.13 -8.08 146.37
N GLY A 979 15.27 -8.57 145.89
CA GLY A 979 16.66 -8.21 146.15
C GLY A 979 17.41 -9.50 146.51
N SER A 980 18.71 -9.57 146.19
CA SER A 980 19.69 -10.62 146.55
C SER A 980 19.85 -11.81 145.58
N GLY A 981 21.07 -11.95 145.04
CA GLY A 981 21.72 -13.25 145.01
C GLY A 981 22.21 -13.83 143.67
N LYS A 982 23.35 -13.33 143.18
CA LYS A 982 24.52 -14.09 142.70
C LYS A 982 24.44 -15.02 141.46
N GLY A 983 25.38 -14.77 140.53
CA GLY A 983 25.96 -15.70 139.54
C GLY A 983 25.79 -15.16 138.12
N GLY A 984 26.69 -14.35 137.55
CA GLY A 984 28.10 -14.63 137.23
C GLY A 984 28.18 -15.02 135.74
N LEU A 985 28.40 -14.09 134.81
CA LEU A 985 29.67 -13.56 134.28
C LEU A 985 30.61 -14.63 133.68
N SER A 986 30.92 -14.47 132.39
CA SER A 986 32.29 -14.24 131.89
C SER A 986 32.15 -13.40 130.60
N ASP A 987 32.74 -12.21 130.44
CA ASP A 987 34.14 -11.80 130.57
C ASP A 987 35.09 -12.55 129.63
N SER A 988 35.05 -12.15 128.36
CA SER A 988 36.25 -11.90 127.57
C SER A 988 35.94 -10.88 126.47
N ASP A 989 36.73 -9.80 126.48
CA ASP A 989 37.05 -8.98 125.32
C ASP A 989 36.21 -7.73 125.07
N PHE A 990 36.11 -6.96 126.15
CA PHE A 990 36.31 -5.52 126.12
C PHE A 990 37.74 -5.17 125.63
N ALA A 991 38.09 -5.40 124.36
CA ALA A 991 39.35 -4.91 123.78
C ALA A 991 39.43 -5.04 122.24
N ALA A 992 38.90 -4.05 121.52
CA ALA A 992 39.42 -3.54 120.23
C ALA A 992 38.41 -2.53 119.61
N LEU A 993 38.15 -1.39 120.25
CA LEU A 993 38.75 -0.14 119.77
C LEU A 993 40.18 -0.31 119.19
N SER A 994 40.36 0.21 117.96
CA SER A 994 41.62 0.47 117.25
C SER A 994 42.08 -0.56 116.20
N ALA A 995 41.55 -0.40 114.99
CA ALA A 995 42.30 -0.30 113.72
C ALA A 995 41.24 0.09 112.67
N GLY A 996 41.20 1.27 112.07
CA GLY A 996 42.31 2.06 111.57
C GLY A 996 42.76 1.49 110.23
N TYR A 997 42.08 1.86 109.14
CA TYR A 997 42.69 2.22 107.85
C TYR A 997 41.61 2.62 106.81
N ASP A 998 41.78 3.82 106.26
CA ASP A 998 41.25 4.34 104.98
C ASP A 998 42.05 3.68 103.82
N PRO A 999 41.59 3.51 102.56
CA PRO A 999 41.56 4.62 101.60
C PRO A 999 40.55 4.54 100.42
N THR A 1000 40.19 5.74 99.95
CA THR A 1000 40.00 6.20 98.56
C THR A 1000 39.95 5.21 97.36
N ALA A 1001 38.93 5.44 96.52
CA ALA A 1001 38.95 5.62 95.06
C ALA A 1001 39.59 4.58 94.08
N THR A 1002 38.70 4.14 93.17
CA THR A 1002 38.83 3.90 91.71
C THR A 1002 39.75 2.81 91.12
N SER A 1003 39.12 2.01 90.26
CA SER A 1003 39.55 1.62 88.88
C SER A 1003 39.86 0.14 88.60
N SER A 1004 39.10 -0.39 87.63
CA SER A 1004 39.46 -1.31 86.53
C SER A 1004 40.06 -2.71 86.79
N GLY A 1005 39.43 -3.71 86.15
CA GLY A 1005 40.09 -4.56 85.14
C GLY A 1005 40.69 -5.90 85.58
N ALA A 1006 40.04 -6.98 85.12
CA ALA A 1006 40.54 -8.27 84.62
C ALA A 1006 41.69 -9.02 85.34
N PHE A 1007 41.52 -10.33 85.61
CA PHE A 1007 42.38 -11.40 85.08
C PHE A 1007 41.91 -12.83 85.45
N ASP A 1008 41.59 -13.61 84.40
CA ASP A 1008 41.94 -15.00 84.03
C ASP A 1008 42.55 -16.04 85.01
N LEU A 1009 42.32 -17.34 84.73
CA LEU A 1009 43.35 -18.39 84.44
C LEU A 1009 42.76 -19.84 84.39
N TYR A 1010 42.83 -20.49 83.21
CA TYR A 1010 43.02 -21.93 82.83
C TYR A 1010 42.35 -23.08 83.63
N GLY A 1011 41.90 -24.21 83.09
CA GLY A 1011 41.99 -24.88 81.79
C GLY A 1011 41.76 -26.40 82.00
N ASP A 1012 41.12 -27.09 81.04
CA ASP A 1012 41.41 -28.47 80.58
C ASP A 1012 40.24 -29.04 79.73
N ASP A 1013 40.56 -29.34 78.47
CA ASP A 1013 40.22 -30.48 77.60
C ASP A 1013 38.78 -31.08 77.56
N GLU A 1014 38.16 -31.15 76.37
CA GLU A 1014 38.32 -32.31 75.45
C GLU A 1014 37.57 -32.09 74.11
N ASP A 1015 38.16 -32.70 73.07
CA ASP A 1015 37.86 -32.65 71.64
C ASP A 1015 36.45 -33.12 71.21
N LEU A 1016 35.94 -32.57 70.09
CA LEU A 1016 35.80 -33.34 68.84
C LEU A 1016 35.36 -32.45 67.67
N ALA A 1017 36.30 -32.28 66.74
CA ALA A 1017 36.11 -31.76 65.40
C ALA A 1017 35.28 -32.73 64.54
N LEU A 1018 34.55 -32.20 63.55
CA LEU A 1018 34.65 -32.67 62.16
C LEU A 1018 33.95 -31.71 61.19
N TYR A 1019 34.79 -31.01 60.41
CA TYR A 1019 34.73 -30.68 58.97
C TYR A 1019 33.35 -30.56 58.29
N GLY A 1020 33.08 -29.55 57.45
CA GLY A 1020 33.87 -28.47 56.83
C GLY A 1020 32.88 -27.51 56.17
N ASP A 1021 33.16 -26.20 56.13
CA ASP A 1021 33.82 -25.50 55.00
C ASP A 1021 33.28 -25.97 53.65
N ASP A 1022 32.86 -25.15 52.72
CA ASP A 1022 32.80 -23.70 52.47
C ASP A 1022 32.03 -23.66 51.12
N SER A 1023 31.51 -22.61 50.51
CA SER A 1023 31.63 -21.17 50.61
C SER A 1023 30.56 -20.60 49.65
N TRP A 1024 29.92 -19.50 50.05
CA TRP A 1024 29.47 -18.41 49.18
C TRP A 1024 28.45 -18.73 48.07
N ASN A 1025 27.17 -18.47 48.36
CA ASN A 1025 26.44 -17.32 47.83
C ASN A 1025 25.29 -16.98 48.77
#